data_AF-A0A937DN63-F1
#
_entry.id   AF-A0A937DN63-F1
#
_cell.length_a   1.000
_cell.length_b   1.000
_cell.length_c   1.000
_cell.angle_alpha   90.00
_cell.angle_beta   90.00
_cell.angle_gamma   90.00
#
_symmetry.space_group_name_H-M   'P 1'
#
loop_
_entity.id
_entity.type
_entity.pdbx_description
1 polymer ?
#
loop_
_entity_poly.entity_id
_entity_poly.type
_entity_poly.pdbx_seq_one_letter_code
_entity_poly.pdbx_strand_id
1 'polypeptide(L)'
;MTRTAPMMNRSARTMTNALRRLMPMALMALAGSAAQAQTLTWTGTCGSNWFDQCVVGICNGNQNLNSNNFGQLNCTFSPPFPVATNAVFLGSNAVTLNGTASVASLDLAAGGTLTITSGDLNPGSGFNQRGTVVVSGGDHSLYGGIANQGSFTWNAGTWYWQSQAFNNTGTLSATGGSWSNWTGTNSLISTGQIIKTGGGDLSQTIPTTLNGGTVSVQAGRVFWQNAPTTINPSVSWEVFGGAELRFRNATLNGTVNAVSNGFMGQDASCSILTGGSLTLNVNGSSGWQWPAGDLQMNGSILTNTGKMSMTAGGDRSTLNGQFRNQSDLSVGSFTWYFQSTALLNTGTIDAAGGNWSNWTGTNSHTLSGAGVLRKTSANSLTHSVPFTGVGGGVSVENGALIFQSTSTSFAPAVSINVANPGQLLFRNSAISGTINAGVAGFMGIDASSNLGGPLTLNVTGNGFNWSAGDLQLNGNTLTNNQTFARTGGDSSILNGTLINNGQFSYTAGTWYFQGINLNNNAGGTISVTGGSWPNWTGTNTFTNSGTLTKLLTAAPARDLSIAIPTANNGTINVQGNTVSWNSAPFTANNTGQFNVSSGAGFFFRNCSIKGTLNGTNNGSFGFDTSNALSDDLTINIAGSNGFNWFAGDLQLNGKTLTVAPLRTMNYTGGDRSVLNGSIVNQGIFLNTAGTWYFQGLNFTNNGSFTFSSGSMNNWTGTNLFTNNGSFIKTGNNSRGYSVPTVNNGLFDVSQGDISGVSTYTQNAGQTFVRGGGMTGGQITVNGGDFYATGTVSPLTNNGGVVYVDPTTTPAVGTLNVQGRFIQGPGGMLVVDIGSTTSADVISSQNNPSVQGNIVARVLNSTEVRGLAYTIITGTGFTPAFASPGIVSTIGTTRIARVQPSGLNVVLYFVCSPADISDDQGNIPPQPGVPNNGITEGDYNAFFSANGFFAQSALGLAAINGTCDIANDQGDPLPTTPDRPNNGVNEGDYNLFFNLFFLGCD
;
A
#
# COMPACT_ATOMS: atom_id res chain seq x y z
N MET A 1 -8.94 -8.68 52.82
CA MET A 1 -8.83 -9.40 54.11
C MET A 1 -7.86 -8.63 55.00
N THR A 2 -8.37 -7.90 55.98
CA THR A 2 -7.70 -7.53 57.24
C THR A 2 -8.77 -6.87 58.11
N ARG A 3 -9.11 -7.54 59.21
CA ARG A 3 -10.10 -7.17 60.23
C ARG A 3 -9.35 -6.54 61.40
N THR A 4 -9.78 -5.40 61.89
CA THR A 4 -9.47 -4.92 63.25
C THR A 4 -10.71 -4.31 63.89
N ALA A 5 -11.06 -4.87 65.04
CA ALA A 5 -12.22 -4.57 65.87
C ALA A 5 -11.92 -3.42 66.85
N PRO A 6 -12.95 -2.72 67.37
CA PRO A 6 -12.80 -1.78 68.47
C PRO A 6 -13.04 -2.47 69.83
N MET A 7 -12.21 -2.16 70.82
CA MET A 7 -12.42 -2.54 72.22
C MET A 7 -13.38 -1.54 72.90
N MET A 8 -14.51 -2.06 73.38
CA MET A 8 -15.30 -1.48 74.46
C MET A 8 -14.63 -1.81 75.81
N ASN A 9 -14.67 -0.87 76.76
CA ASN A 9 -14.60 -1.22 78.17
C ASN A 9 -15.80 -0.62 78.93
N ARG A 10 -16.35 -1.44 79.82
CA ARG A 10 -17.62 -1.30 80.54
C ARG A 10 -17.41 -0.73 81.95
N SER A 11 -18.56 -0.35 82.55
CA SER A 11 -18.91 -0.39 84.00
C SER A 11 -18.78 0.98 84.71
N ALA A 12 -19.73 1.47 85.53
CA ALA A 12 -20.94 0.88 86.11
C ALA A 12 -21.94 1.98 86.58
N ARG A 13 -23.24 1.66 86.58
CA ARG A 13 -24.27 2.23 87.48
C ARG A 13 -23.92 1.79 88.91
N THR A 14 -24.19 2.49 90.01
CA THR A 14 -25.47 2.92 90.59
C THR A 14 -25.13 3.52 91.98
N MET A 15 -25.81 4.56 92.46
CA MET A 15 -26.43 4.60 93.80
C MET A 15 -26.98 5.99 94.12
N THR A 16 -28.27 5.98 94.46
CA THR A 16 -29.08 7.08 94.96
C THR A 16 -29.09 7.02 96.49
N ASN A 17 -29.07 8.20 97.14
CA ASN A 17 -29.53 8.49 98.51
C ASN A 17 -28.74 7.93 99.72
N ALA A 18 -28.01 8.81 100.40
CA ALA A 18 -28.08 8.94 101.86
C ALA A 18 -27.51 10.29 102.34
N LEU A 19 -28.15 10.85 103.37
CA LEU A 19 -27.67 11.86 104.32
C LEU A 19 -27.89 13.36 104.00
N ARG A 20 -29.17 13.75 104.12
CA ARG A 20 -29.58 14.83 105.03
C ARG A 20 -28.97 14.59 106.42
N ARG A 21 -28.07 15.46 106.89
CA ARG A 21 -27.97 16.02 108.26
C ARG A 21 -26.61 16.71 108.43
N LEU A 22 -26.62 18.04 108.36
CA LEU A 22 -25.89 19.00 109.22
C LEU A 22 -25.85 20.39 108.51
N MET A 23 -26.89 21.19 108.72
CA MET A 23 -26.74 22.64 108.91
C MET A 23 -26.62 22.88 110.43
N PRO A 24 -26.22 24.06 110.97
CA PRO A 24 -25.79 25.32 110.33
C PRO A 24 -24.51 25.95 110.96
N MET A 25 -23.93 26.96 110.30
CA MET A 25 -23.42 28.24 110.85
C MET A 25 -22.27 28.82 110.01
N ALA A 26 -22.63 29.71 109.06
CA ALA A 26 -21.89 30.92 108.70
C ALA A 26 -22.70 31.64 107.62
N LEU A 27 -23.87 32.15 108.01
CA LEU A 27 -24.68 33.06 107.22
C LEU A 27 -24.25 34.49 107.57
N MET A 28 -23.34 35.07 106.80
CA MET A 28 -23.31 36.52 106.51
C MET A 28 -22.32 36.82 105.39
N ALA A 29 -22.79 37.64 104.45
CA ALA A 29 -22.06 38.27 103.34
C ALA A 29 -21.64 37.36 102.17
N LEU A 30 -22.57 37.12 101.24
CA LEU A 30 -22.31 37.17 99.78
C LEU A 30 -23.64 36.98 99.02
N ALA A 31 -24.50 37.99 99.07
CA ALA A 31 -25.52 38.17 98.05
C ALA A 31 -24.84 38.76 96.80
N GLY A 32 -24.07 37.94 96.09
CA GLY A 32 -23.67 38.22 94.73
C GLY A 32 -24.87 37.92 93.83
N SER A 33 -25.48 38.97 93.30
CA SER A 33 -26.59 38.89 92.33
C SER A 33 -26.27 37.89 91.21
N ALA A 34 -27.09 36.85 91.10
CA ALA A 34 -27.21 36.09 89.86
C ALA A 34 -27.69 37.07 88.77
N ALA A 35 -26.81 37.45 87.85
CA ALA A 35 -27.16 38.28 86.70
C ALA A 35 -28.15 37.50 85.83
N GLN A 36 -29.42 37.91 85.85
CA GLN A 36 -30.40 37.43 84.87
C GLN A 36 -29.95 37.84 83.47
N ALA A 37 -30.08 36.93 82.50
CA ALA A 37 -29.86 37.23 81.10
C ALA A 37 -30.85 38.33 80.65
N GLN A 38 -30.34 39.54 80.46
CA GLN A 38 -31.14 40.70 80.04
C GLN A 38 -30.90 40.98 78.55
N THR A 39 -31.98 41.20 77.79
CA THR A 39 -31.93 41.72 76.42
C THR A 39 -31.86 43.24 76.46
N LEU A 40 -30.81 43.82 75.88
CA LEU A 40 -30.56 45.25 75.80
C LEU A 40 -30.81 45.74 74.38
N THR A 41 -31.54 46.85 74.22
CA THR A 41 -31.84 47.44 72.92
C THR A 41 -31.03 48.72 72.73
N TRP A 42 -30.38 48.87 71.58
CA TRP A 42 -29.71 50.10 71.20
C TRP A 42 -30.70 51.24 70.98
N THR A 43 -30.56 52.31 71.75
CA THR A 43 -31.37 53.52 71.63
C THR A 43 -30.65 54.63 70.87
N GLY A 44 -29.31 54.66 70.88
CA GLY A 44 -28.50 55.72 70.26
C GLY A 44 -28.61 57.08 70.98
N THR A 45 -28.98 57.09 72.26
CA THR A 45 -29.26 58.31 73.04
C THR A 45 -28.06 59.26 73.16
N CYS A 46 -26.84 58.71 73.21
CA CYS A 46 -25.60 59.42 73.54
C CYS A 46 -24.64 59.56 72.36
N GLY A 47 -25.09 59.26 71.13
CA GLY A 47 -24.26 59.25 69.93
C GLY A 47 -24.26 57.89 69.25
N SER A 48 -23.33 57.70 68.31
CA SER A 48 -23.23 56.48 67.52
C SER A 48 -22.24 55.47 68.07
N ASN A 49 -21.32 55.80 68.98
CA ASN A 49 -20.31 54.82 69.41
C ASN A 49 -20.86 53.88 70.49
N TRP A 50 -20.48 52.60 70.41
CA TRP A 50 -20.94 51.54 71.31
C TRP A 50 -20.74 51.89 72.79
N PHE A 51 -19.60 52.53 73.09
CA PHE A 51 -19.18 52.89 74.44
C PHE A 51 -19.44 54.36 74.81
N ASP A 52 -20.26 55.09 74.05
CA ASP A 52 -20.62 56.47 74.40
C ASP A 52 -21.53 56.50 75.64
N GLN A 53 -21.29 57.51 76.47
CA GLN A 53 -22.12 57.88 77.61
C GLN A 53 -22.40 59.38 77.57
N CYS A 54 -23.58 59.78 78.03
CA CYS A 54 -24.02 61.16 78.06
C CYS A 54 -24.85 61.45 79.30
N VAL A 55 -24.94 62.72 79.68
CA VAL A 55 -25.78 63.17 80.79
C VAL A 55 -27.19 63.45 80.25
N VAL A 56 -28.18 62.71 80.75
CA VAL A 56 -29.59 62.83 80.31
C VAL A 56 -30.49 63.49 81.36
N GLY A 57 -29.93 63.90 82.50
CA GLY A 57 -30.66 64.57 83.58
C GLY A 57 -29.81 64.78 84.84
N ILE A 58 -30.47 65.14 85.96
CA ILE A 58 -29.85 65.33 87.28
C ILE A 58 -30.61 64.46 88.30
N CYS A 59 -29.89 63.71 89.13
CA CYS A 59 -30.46 62.93 90.25
C CYS A 59 -30.56 63.80 91.51
N ASN A 60 -31.48 63.48 92.43
CA ASN A 60 -31.75 64.21 93.69
C ASN A 60 -30.45 64.72 94.38
N GLY A 61 -30.13 66.01 94.23
CA GLY A 61 -29.04 66.70 94.94
C GLY A 61 -27.72 66.98 94.19
N ASN A 62 -27.74 67.37 92.90
CA ASN A 62 -26.58 67.81 92.06
C ASN A 62 -25.70 66.71 91.41
N GLN A 63 -26.16 65.47 91.24
CA GLN A 63 -25.41 64.45 90.50
C GLN A 63 -25.93 64.27 89.07
N ASN A 64 -25.03 64.09 88.09
CA ASN A 64 -25.41 63.79 86.71
C ASN A 64 -26.07 62.40 86.62
N LEU A 65 -27.24 62.33 85.97
CA LEU A 65 -27.85 61.08 85.54
C LEU A 65 -27.18 60.65 84.22
N ASN A 66 -26.22 59.73 84.31
CA ASN A 66 -25.51 59.24 83.15
C ASN A 66 -26.34 58.14 82.47
N SER A 67 -26.50 58.23 81.15
CA SER A 67 -27.07 57.19 80.30
C SER A 67 -26.02 56.65 79.34
N ASN A 68 -26.19 55.39 78.91
CA ASN A 68 -25.52 54.86 77.73
C ASN A 68 -26.53 54.59 76.61
N ASN A 69 -26.00 54.18 75.46
CA ASN A 69 -26.78 53.84 74.27
C ASN A 69 -27.65 52.58 74.38
N PHE A 70 -27.71 51.91 75.55
CA PHE A 70 -28.50 50.70 75.79
C PHE A 70 -29.63 50.93 76.82
N GLY A 71 -29.98 52.18 77.07
CA GLY A 71 -31.06 52.57 77.99
C GLY A 71 -30.75 52.33 79.47
N GLN A 72 -29.49 52.05 79.83
CA GLN A 72 -29.07 51.94 81.22
C GLN A 72 -28.82 53.34 81.79
N LEU A 73 -29.25 53.54 83.04
CA LEU A 73 -29.15 54.80 83.76
C LEU A 73 -28.43 54.58 85.09
N ASN A 74 -27.50 55.46 85.44
CA ASN A 74 -26.82 55.42 86.73
C ASN A 74 -26.55 56.84 87.24
N CYS A 75 -26.92 57.09 88.50
CA CYS A 75 -26.52 58.29 89.22
C CYS A 75 -25.17 57.97 89.87
N THR A 76 -24.15 58.81 89.66
CA THR A 76 -22.77 58.72 90.23
C THR A 76 -21.69 58.10 89.33
N PHE A 77 -21.96 57.02 88.58
CA PHE A 77 -20.93 56.30 87.79
C PHE A 77 -21.35 56.07 86.33
N SER A 78 -20.41 55.58 85.51
CA SER A 78 -20.71 55.12 84.15
C SER A 78 -21.72 53.95 84.23
N PRO A 79 -22.86 54.02 83.52
CA PRO A 79 -23.79 52.90 83.45
C PRO A 79 -23.11 51.68 82.79
N PRO A 80 -23.46 50.44 83.20
CA PRO A 80 -22.83 49.24 82.67
C PRO A 80 -23.14 49.05 81.18
N PHE A 81 -22.11 48.74 80.40
CA PHE A 81 -22.25 48.33 79.00
C PHE A 81 -22.61 46.84 78.90
N PRO A 82 -23.15 46.37 77.76
CA PRO A 82 -23.41 44.95 77.54
C PRO A 82 -22.17 44.09 77.82
N VAL A 83 -22.35 43.03 78.60
CA VAL A 83 -21.34 42.01 78.90
C VAL A 83 -21.74 40.65 78.31
N ALA A 84 -20.87 39.64 78.44
CA ALA A 84 -20.99 38.34 77.78
C ALA A 84 -22.29 37.54 78.08
N THR A 85 -23.06 37.94 79.09
CA THR A 85 -24.36 37.34 79.44
C THR A 85 -25.58 38.07 78.84
N ASN A 86 -25.39 39.24 78.21
CA ASN A 86 -26.48 40.05 77.66
C ASN A 86 -26.77 39.73 76.19
N ALA A 87 -28.05 39.64 75.82
CA ALA A 87 -28.46 39.67 74.41
C ALA A 87 -28.58 41.13 73.96
N VAL A 88 -28.13 41.48 72.75
CA VAL A 88 -28.18 42.86 72.24
C VAL A 88 -28.99 42.92 70.94
N PHE A 89 -29.93 43.86 70.88
CA PHE A 89 -30.70 44.20 69.67
C PHE A 89 -30.31 45.60 69.17
N LEU A 90 -29.78 45.68 67.95
CA LEU A 90 -29.46 46.92 67.26
C LEU A 90 -30.60 47.24 66.28
N GLY A 91 -31.33 48.33 66.55
CA GLY A 91 -32.42 48.81 65.70
C GLY A 91 -31.92 49.47 64.40
N SER A 92 -32.68 50.44 63.88
CA SER A 92 -32.34 51.14 62.63
C SER A 92 -31.25 52.22 62.76
N ASN A 93 -30.85 52.56 63.98
CA ASN A 93 -29.84 53.59 64.22
C ASN A 93 -28.44 53.09 63.85
N ALA A 94 -27.56 54.02 63.43
CA ALA A 94 -26.17 53.71 63.15
C ALA A 94 -25.40 53.47 64.46
N VAL A 95 -24.59 52.41 64.47
CA VAL A 95 -23.75 51.99 65.59
C VAL A 95 -22.30 51.92 65.10
N THR A 96 -21.37 52.45 65.88
CA THR A 96 -19.93 52.38 65.65
C THR A 96 -19.26 51.66 66.81
N LEU A 97 -18.65 50.50 66.55
CA LEU A 97 -17.86 49.77 67.53
C LEU A 97 -16.39 50.17 67.39
N ASN A 98 -15.85 50.82 68.41
CA ASN A 98 -14.45 51.22 68.51
C ASN A 98 -13.85 50.66 69.80
N GLY A 99 -13.64 49.33 69.83
CA GLY A 99 -13.23 48.56 71.00
C GLY A 99 -13.83 47.16 71.00
N THR A 100 -13.46 46.32 71.98
CA THR A 100 -13.95 44.94 72.05
C THR A 100 -15.28 44.84 72.79
N ALA A 101 -16.28 44.22 72.16
CA ALA A 101 -17.59 43.94 72.75
C ALA A 101 -17.85 42.43 72.81
N SER A 102 -18.13 41.92 74.01
CA SER A 102 -18.51 40.51 74.23
C SER A 102 -19.93 40.44 74.78
N VAL A 103 -20.82 39.75 74.08
CA VAL A 103 -22.26 39.66 74.39
C VAL A 103 -22.75 38.23 74.23
N ALA A 104 -23.88 37.85 74.84
CA ALA A 104 -24.44 36.51 74.68
C ALA A 104 -25.00 36.27 73.27
N SER A 105 -25.61 37.26 72.65
CA SER A 105 -26.08 37.23 71.26
C SER A 105 -26.23 38.64 70.71
N LEU A 106 -26.19 38.78 69.39
CA LEU A 106 -26.40 40.05 68.70
C LEU A 106 -27.45 39.88 67.60
N ASP A 107 -28.38 40.82 67.49
CA ASP A 107 -29.33 40.90 66.37
C ASP A 107 -29.31 42.33 65.80
N LEU A 108 -29.02 42.47 64.52
CA LEU A 108 -29.08 43.74 63.78
C LEU A 108 -30.32 43.73 62.89
N ALA A 109 -31.22 44.69 63.12
CA ALA A 109 -32.45 44.86 62.36
C ALA A 109 -32.18 45.22 60.89
N ALA A 110 -33.14 44.91 60.03
CA ALA A 110 -33.13 45.38 58.65
C ALA A 110 -33.11 46.93 58.63
N GLY A 111 -32.21 47.50 57.82
CA GLY A 111 -31.98 48.96 57.76
C GLY A 111 -31.05 49.53 58.83
N GLY A 112 -30.69 48.76 59.87
CA GLY A 112 -29.66 49.16 60.85
C GLY A 112 -28.26 49.12 60.25
N THR A 113 -27.33 49.92 60.78
CA THR A 113 -25.92 49.92 60.36
C THR A 113 -24.99 49.73 61.55
N LEU A 114 -24.06 48.77 61.47
CA LEU A 114 -22.99 48.56 62.44
C LEU A 114 -21.64 48.74 61.73
N THR A 115 -20.90 49.78 62.11
CA THR A 115 -19.53 50.00 61.65
C THR A 115 -18.56 49.55 62.73
N ILE A 116 -17.64 48.64 62.43
CA ILE A 116 -16.58 48.23 63.36
C ILE A 116 -15.30 48.92 62.91
N THR A 117 -14.74 49.78 63.75
CA THR A 117 -13.53 50.58 63.43
C THR A 117 -12.29 50.10 64.18
N SER A 118 -12.47 49.41 65.31
CA SER A 118 -11.39 48.73 66.05
C SER A 118 -11.98 47.72 67.05
N GLY A 119 -11.15 46.79 67.53
CA GLY A 119 -11.52 45.78 68.53
C GLY A 119 -12.37 44.63 67.99
N ASP A 120 -12.63 43.64 68.84
CA ASP A 120 -13.32 42.41 68.45
C ASP A 120 -14.80 42.40 68.83
N LEU A 121 -15.63 41.73 68.01
CA LEU A 121 -17.04 41.51 68.28
C LEU A 121 -17.26 40.03 68.61
N ASN A 122 -17.68 39.73 69.85
CA ASN A 122 -17.76 38.38 70.40
C ASN A 122 -19.18 38.02 70.87
N PRO A 123 -20.11 37.72 69.97
CA PRO A 123 -21.42 37.15 70.30
C PRO A 123 -21.28 35.68 70.71
N GLY A 124 -21.73 35.27 71.91
CA GLY A 124 -21.54 33.90 72.39
C GLY A 124 -22.33 32.85 71.62
N SER A 125 -23.63 33.08 71.43
CA SER A 125 -24.59 32.15 70.80
C SER A 125 -24.99 32.51 69.37
N GLY A 126 -24.47 33.63 68.85
CA GLY A 126 -24.54 34.00 67.43
C GLY A 126 -24.93 35.45 67.15
N PHE A 127 -24.70 35.87 65.90
CA PHE A 127 -25.03 37.19 65.36
C PHE A 127 -25.98 37.06 64.16
N ASN A 128 -27.24 37.45 64.35
CA ASN A 128 -28.21 37.54 63.28
C ASN A 128 -28.14 38.94 62.65
N GLN A 129 -27.56 39.04 61.46
CA GLN A 129 -27.32 40.30 60.77
C GLN A 129 -28.34 40.43 59.64
N ARG A 130 -29.27 41.41 59.71
CA ARG A 130 -30.21 41.74 58.62
C ARG A 130 -30.00 43.14 58.01
N GLY A 131 -29.08 43.92 58.58
CA GLY A 131 -28.78 45.30 58.21
C GLY A 131 -27.50 45.44 57.39
N THR A 132 -26.75 46.53 57.60
CA THR A 132 -25.43 46.74 56.99
C THR A 132 -24.35 46.65 58.06
N VAL A 133 -23.35 45.80 57.86
CA VAL A 133 -22.12 45.78 58.67
C VAL A 133 -20.99 46.22 57.77
N VAL A 134 -20.23 47.21 58.24
CA VAL A 134 -18.99 47.63 57.61
C VAL A 134 -17.89 47.44 58.63
N VAL A 135 -16.81 46.78 58.28
CA VAL A 135 -15.62 46.79 59.14
C VAL A 135 -14.49 47.50 58.43
N SER A 136 -13.98 48.53 59.09
CA SER A 136 -13.05 49.49 58.56
C SER A 136 -11.70 49.35 59.25
N GLY A 137 -10.78 48.61 58.61
CA GLY A 137 -9.34 48.60 58.91
C GLY A 137 -8.91 47.94 60.22
N GLY A 138 -7.83 47.16 60.16
CA GLY A 138 -7.26 46.45 61.32
C GLY A 138 -7.47 44.93 61.22
N ASP A 139 -6.77 44.18 62.06
CA ASP A 139 -7.00 42.76 62.24
C ASP A 139 -8.11 42.55 63.27
N HIS A 140 -9.04 41.63 63.00
CA HIS A 140 -10.17 41.35 63.90
C HIS A 140 -10.34 39.84 64.09
N SER A 141 -10.64 39.44 65.33
CA SER A 141 -11.06 38.08 65.67
C SER A 141 -12.57 38.00 65.73
N LEU A 142 -13.12 36.93 65.14
CA LEU A 142 -14.55 36.68 65.09
C LEU A 142 -14.92 35.47 65.93
N TYR A 143 -15.84 35.68 66.85
CA TYR A 143 -16.42 34.66 67.72
C TYR A 143 -17.94 34.60 67.52
N GLY A 144 -18.56 33.44 67.76
CA GLY A 144 -19.99 33.18 67.56
C GLY A 144 -20.51 33.12 66.13
N GLY A 145 -21.36 32.14 65.83
CA GLY A 145 -21.87 31.92 64.47
C GLY A 145 -22.62 33.14 63.91
N ILE A 146 -22.33 33.52 62.66
CA ILE A 146 -22.96 34.66 61.99
C ILE A 146 -24.01 34.16 61.00
N ALA A 147 -25.21 34.70 61.05
CA ALA A 147 -26.24 34.57 60.02
C ALA A 147 -26.40 35.91 59.30
N ASN A 148 -25.70 36.09 58.18
CA ASN A 148 -25.76 37.29 57.36
C ASN A 148 -26.88 37.21 56.33
N GLN A 149 -27.92 38.00 56.52
CA GLN A 149 -29.05 38.18 55.61
C GLN A 149 -29.05 39.57 54.96
N GLY A 150 -28.23 40.50 55.48
CA GLY A 150 -28.06 41.86 54.99
C GLY A 150 -26.78 42.06 54.16
N SER A 151 -26.17 43.23 54.25
CA SER A 151 -24.88 43.54 53.61
C SER A 151 -23.75 43.52 54.63
N PHE A 152 -22.72 42.71 54.40
CA PHE A 152 -21.53 42.62 55.24
C PHE A 152 -20.31 42.98 54.39
N THR A 153 -19.64 44.09 54.68
CA THR A 153 -18.50 44.62 53.91
C THR A 153 -17.22 44.65 54.75
N TRP A 154 -16.14 44.08 54.20
CA TRP A 154 -14.80 44.08 54.77
C TRP A 154 -13.84 44.97 53.97
N ASN A 155 -13.34 46.04 54.58
CA ASN A 155 -12.53 47.01 53.83
C ASN A 155 -11.02 46.67 53.78
N ALA A 156 -10.43 46.16 54.87
CA ALA A 156 -8.99 45.83 54.92
C ALA A 156 -8.64 45.04 56.20
N GLY A 157 -7.48 44.38 56.21
CA GLY A 157 -6.93 43.64 57.35
C GLY A 157 -7.30 42.15 57.35
N THR A 158 -6.87 41.43 58.39
CA THR A 158 -7.08 39.98 58.52
C THR A 158 -8.24 39.65 59.45
N TRP A 159 -9.05 38.70 59.00
CA TRP A 159 -10.14 38.08 59.73
C TRP A 159 -9.75 36.72 60.27
N TYR A 160 -9.60 36.63 61.59
CA TYR A 160 -9.28 35.39 62.26
C TYR A 160 -10.55 34.69 62.75
N TRP A 161 -10.96 33.64 62.04
CA TRP A 161 -12.14 32.85 62.39
C TRP A 161 -11.77 31.81 63.44
N GLN A 162 -12.47 31.82 64.57
CA GLN A 162 -12.19 30.96 65.72
C GLN A 162 -13.43 30.14 66.13
N SER A 163 -13.58 28.92 65.61
CA SER A 163 -14.76 28.03 65.80
C SER A 163 -16.08 28.62 65.27
N GLN A 164 -16.09 29.07 64.01
CA GLN A 164 -17.17 29.86 63.41
C GLN A 164 -17.89 29.21 62.24
N ALA A 165 -19.22 29.25 62.28
CA ALA A 165 -20.07 29.03 61.11
C ALA A 165 -20.63 30.37 60.64
N PHE A 166 -20.30 30.76 59.41
CA PHE A 166 -20.84 31.96 58.76
C PHE A 166 -21.83 31.54 57.68
N ASN A 167 -23.11 31.79 57.92
CA ASN A 167 -24.20 31.53 56.98
C ASN A 167 -24.55 32.81 56.25
N ASN A 168 -24.20 32.90 54.98
CA ASN A 168 -24.46 34.05 54.13
C ASN A 168 -25.65 33.80 53.19
N THR A 169 -26.78 34.43 53.46
CA THR A 169 -27.92 34.51 52.54
C THR A 169 -28.06 35.91 51.91
N GLY A 170 -27.38 36.91 52.47
CA GLY A 170 -27.30 38.29 51.95
C GLY A 170 -26.08 38.53 51.05
N THR A 171 -25.42 39.68 51.22
CA THR A 171 -24.19 40.04 50.50
C THR A 171 -23.01 40.05 51.46
N LEU A 172 -21.95 39.31 51.12
CA LEU A 172 -20.65 39.37 51.77
C LEU A 172 -19.66 39.99 50.77
N SER A 173 -19.09 41.15 51.09
CA SER A 173 -18.18 41.86 50.19
C SER A 173 -16.84 42.19 50.85
N ALA A 174 -15.80 42.26 50.05
CA ALA A 174 -14.48 42.70 50.49
C ALA A 174 -13.82 43.63 49.47
N THR A 175 -12.99 44.57 49.93
CA THR A 175 -12.12 45.36 49.04
C THR A 175 -10.67 44.84 49.00
N GLY A 176 -10.22 44.12 50.05
CA GLY A 176 -8.92 43.46 50.18
C GLY A 176 -8.76 42.79 51.56
N GLY A 177 -7.56 42.28 51.88
CA GLY A 177 -7.25 41.69 53.18
C GLY A 177 -7.21 40.16 53.18
N SER A 178 -7.53 39.54 54.31
CA SER A 178 -7.49 38.08 54.46
C SER A 178 -8.65 37.57 55.30
N TRP A 179 -9.24 36.45 54.91
CA TRP A 179 -10.16 35.63 55.70
C TRP A 179 -9.41 34.35 56.08
N SER A 180 -8.97 34.30 57.33
CA SER A 180 -8.01 33.33 57.85
C SER A 180 -8.68 32.29 58.74
N ASN A 181 -8.52 31.02 58.37
CA ASN A 181 -8.93 29.88 59.16
C ASN A 181 -7.92 29.69 60.31
N TRP A 182 -8.23 30.17 61.51
CA TRP A 182 -7.25 30.26 62.61
C TRP A 182 -7.33 29.08 63.58
N THR A 183 -8.39 28.97 64.39
CA THR A 183 -8.57 27.88 65.36
C THR A 183 -9.98 27.31 65.33
N GLY A 184 -10.13 26.07 65.78
CA GLY A 184 -11.42 25.38 65.83
C GLY A 184 -11.97 24.97 64.47
N THR A 185 -13.26 24.61 64.43
CA THR A 185 -13.97 24.22 63.20
C THR A 185 -14.63 25.46 62.60
N ASN A 186 -14.13 25.90 61.45
CA ASN A 186 -14.67 27.05 60.73
C ASN A 186 -15.34 26.64 59.41
N SER A 187 -16.43 27.30 59.03
CA SER A 187 -17.09 27.09 57.74
C SER A 187 -17.80 28.36 57.25
N LEU A 188 -17.64 28.66 55.96
CA LEU A 188 -18.45 29.62 55.24
C LEU A 188 -19.50 28.85 54.42
N ILE A 189 -20.78 29.07 54.70
CA ILE A 189 -21.89 28.52 53.92
C ILE A 189 -22.59 29.69 53.25
N SER A 190 -22.64 29.71 51.92
CA SER A 190 -23.26 30.81 51.18
C SER A 190 -24.35 30.32 50.24
N THR A 191 -25.52 30.95 50.31
CA THR A 191 -26.56 30.94 49.27
C THR A 191 -26.81 32.33 48.68
N GLY A 192 -26.21 33.37 49.27
CA GLY A 192 -26.23 34.77 48.81
C GLY A 192 -25.04 35.15 47.92
N GLN A 193 -24.70 36.44 47.90
CA GLN A 193 -23.62 37.00 47.07
C GLN A 193 -22.30 37.09 47.85
N ILE A 194 -21.18 36.76 47.18
CA ILE A 194 -19.81 37.03 47.63
C ILE A 194 -19.14 37.94 46.58
N ILE A 195 -18.74 39.16 46.96
CA ILE A 195 -18.27 40.18 46.01
C ILE A 195 -16.89 40.73 46.40
N LYS A 196 -15.99 40.84 45.42
CA LYS A 196 -14.69 41.52 45.56
C LYS A 196 -14.62 42.75 44.64
N THR A 197 -14.53 43.95 45.20
CA THR A 197 -14.65 45.23 44.43
C THR A 197 -13.42 46.13 44.43
N GLY A 198 -12.48 45.97 45.37
CA GLY A 198 -11.28 46.82 45.49
C GLY A 198 -10.07 46.35 44.69
N GLY A 199 -9.04 47.17 44.52
CA GLY A 199 -7.79 46.78 43.82
C GLY A 199 -6.83 45.90 44.62
N GLY A 200 -6.99 45.80 45.94
CA GLY A 200 -6.12 45.01 46.82
C GLY A 200 -6.33 43.50 46.67
N ASP A 201 -5.41 42.70 47.21
CA ASP A 201 -5.54 41.24 47.23
C ASP A 201 -6.46 40.79 48.38
N LEU A 202 -7.24 39.73 48.15
CA LEU A 202 -8.01 39.02 49.17
C LEU A 202 -7.49 37.57 49.29
N SER A 203 -7.06 37.14 50.48
CA SER A 203 -6.74 35.73 50.72
C SER A 203 -7.86 35.04 51.51
N GLN A 204 -8.50 34.01 50.96
CA GLN A 204 -9.56 33.23 51.60
C GLN A 204 -9.06 31.82 51.90
N THR A 205 -9.10 31.42 53.18
CA THR A 205 -8.65 30.09 53.64
C THR A 205 -9.72 29.30 54.38
N ILE A 206 -10.91 29.86 54.54
CA ILE A 206 -12.01 29.19 55.25
C ILE A 206 -12.60 28.05 54.39
N PRO A 207 -12.77 26.84 54.95
CA PRO A 207 -13.60 25.80 54.33
C PRO A 207 -14.95 26.35 53.89
N THR A 208 -15.30 26.19 52.61
CA THR A 208 -16.46 26.87 52.03
C THR A 208 -17.45 25.88 51.40
N THR A 209 -18.74 26.06 51.66
CA THR A 209 -19.83 25.36 50.96
C THR A 209 -20.70 26.40 50.28
N LEU A 210 -20.72 26.40 48.95
CA LEU A 210 -21.54 27.30 48.14
C LEU A 210 -22.75 26.53 47.64
N ASN A 211 -23.96 26.95 48.03
CA ASN A 211 -25.22 26.24 47.78
C ASN A 211 -26.26 27.13 47.08
N GLY A 212 -25.81 27.98 46.18
CA GLY A 212 -26.60 28.99 45.45
C GLY A 212 -25.91 30.36 45.46
N GLY A 213 -26.52 31.33 44.77
CA GLY A 213 -26.04 32.71 44.74
C GLY A 213 -24.93 32.98 43.73
N THR A 214 -24.17 34.05 43.95
CA THR A 214 -23.13 34.57 43.04
C THR A 214 -21.79 34.76 43.76
N VAL A 215 -20.69 34.41 43.09
CA VAL A 215 -19.34 34.83 43.48
C VAL A 215 -18.79 35.74 42.39
N SER A 216 -18.61 37.03 42.68
CA SER A 216 -18.22 38.04 41.70
C SER A 216 -16.90 38.71 42.08
N VAL A 217 -15.89 38.61 41.22
CA VAL A 217 -14.60 39.28 41.37
C VAL A 217 -14.50 40.39 40.33
N GLN A 218 -14.74 41.61 40.78
CA GLN A 218 -14.84 42.80 39.93
C GLN A 218 -13.50 43.53 39.78
N ALA A 219 -12.64 43.47 40.80
CA ALA A 219 -11.29 44.06 40.75
C ALA A 219 -10.30 43.39 41.73
N GLY A 220 -9.01 43.55 41.43
CA GLY A 220 -7.92 42.99 42.22
C GLY A 220 -7.84 41.46 42.09
N ARG A 221 -7.20 40.81 43.09
CA ARG A 221 -6.97 39.36 43.08
C ARG A 221 -7.61 38.70 44.29
N VAL A 222 -8.19 37.52 44.10
CA VAL A 222 -8.66 36.63 45.16
C VAL A 222 -7.82 35.37 45.12
N PHE A 223 -7.14 35.06 46.23
CA PHE A 223 -6.47 33.79 46.44
C PHE A 223 -7.35 32.89 47.28
N TRP A 224 -7.89 31.84 46.68
CA TRP A 224 -8.68 30.81 47.35
C TRP A 224 -7.74 29.66 47.72
N GLN A 225 -7.30 29.60 48.99
CA GLN A 225 -6.12 28.82 49.38
C GLN A 225 -6.40 27.82 50.50
N ASN A 226 -5.83 26.61 50.41
CA ASN A 226 -5.85 25.59 51.48
C ASN A 226 -7.25 25.27 52.06
N ALA A 227 -8.32 25.59 51.33
CA ALA A 227 -9.69 25.48 51.78
C ALA A 227 -10.40 24.38 50.99
N PRO A 228 -10.97 23.35 51.65
CA PRO A 228 -11.90 22.47 51.00
C PRO A 228 -13.16 23.26 50.64
N THR A 229 -13.53 23.20 49.36
CA THR A 229 -14.62 23.99 48.79
C THR A 229 -15.59 23.08 48.04
N THR A 230 -16.83 23.00 48.52
CA THR A 230 -17.92 22.29 47.86
C THR A 230 -18.79 23.28 47.11
N ILE A 231 -19.03 23.04 45.82
CA ILE A 231 -19.69 23.98 44.91
C ILE A 231 -20.93 23.33 44.30
N ASN A 232 -22.11 23.80 44.69
CA ASN A 232 -23.36 23.38 44.07
C ASN A 232 -23.47 23.94 42.64
N PRO A 233 -23.98 23.18 41.66
CA PRO A 233 -24.26 23.67 40.31
C PRO A 233 -25.10 24.96 40.22
N SER A 234 -25.91 25.28 41.24
CA SER A 234 -26.71 26.51 41.28
C SER A 234 -25.90 27.80 41.53
N VAL A 235 -24.62 27.69 41.87
CA VAL A 235 -23.72 28.83 42.11
C VAL A 235 -23.21 29.37 40.78
N SER A 236 -23.30 30.69 40.60
CA SER A 236 -22.73 31.39 39.44
C SER A 236 -21.48 32.18 39.83
N TRP A 237 -20.47 32.15 38.97
CA TRP A 237 -19.21 32.85 39.18
C TRP A 237 -18.97 33.86 38.07
N GLU A 238 -18.39 35.01 38.41
CA GLU A 238 -18.04 36.04 37.45
C GLU A 238 -16.68 36.66 37.80
N VAL A 239 -15.78 36.72 36.81
CA VAL A 239 -14.47 37.36 36.95
C VAL A 239 -14.29 38.38 35.83
N PHE A 240 -14.22 39.66 36.21
CA PHE A 240 -14.16 40.79 35.29
C PHE A 240 -12.77 40.92 34.63
N GLY A 241 -12.71 41.61 33.50
CA GLY A 241 -11.44 41.89 32.81
C GLY A 241 -10.49 42.67 33.73
N GLY A 242 -9.25 42.19 33.88
CA GLY A 242 -8.25 42.76 34.78
C GLY A 242 -8.33 42.29 36.24
N ALA A 243 -9.36 41.50 36.60
CA ALA A 243 -9.46 40.85 37.90
C ALA A 243 -8.97 39.40 37.85
N GLU A 244 -8.62 38.84 39.01
CA GLU A 244 -8.12 37.46 39.11
C GLU A 244 -8.74 36.67 40.26
N LEU A 245 -9.13 35.42 39.99
CA LEU A 245 -9.49 34.42 40.97
C LEU A 245 -8.54 33.22 40.84
N ARG A 246 -7.67 33.05 41.83
CA ARG A 246 -6.63 32.01 41.84
C ARG A 246 -6.91 30.96 42.90
N PHE A 247 -6.93 29.70 42.50
CA PHE A 247 -7.01 28.56 43.40
C PHE A 247 -5.59 28.06 43.72
N ARG A 248 -5.27 27.91 45.02
CA ARG A 248 -3.96 27.47 45.51
C ARG A 248 -4.09 26.36 46.54
N ASN A 249 -3.69 25.14 46.21
CA ASN A 249 -3.83 23.98 47.12
C ASN A 249 -5.27 23.83 47.64
N ALA A 250 -6.24 24.28 46.84
CA ALA A 250 -7.65 24.18 47.17
C ALA A 250 -8.17 22.81 46.75
N THR A 251 -9.02 22.24 47.60
CA THR A 251 -9.73 21.00 47.26
C THR A 251 -11.10 21.38 46.73
N LEU A 252 -11.34 21.21 45.44
CA LEU A 252 -12.61 21.57 44.80
C LEU A 252 -13.45 20.32 44.53
N ASN A 253 -14.76 20.42 44.75
CA ASN A 253 -15.72 19.37 44.40
C ASN A 253 -17.03 20.04 43.94
N GLY A 254 -17.65 19.49 42.89
CA GLY A 254 -18.93 19.95 42.35
C GLY A 254 -18.80 20.60 40.97
N THR A 255 -19.63 21.61 40.68
CA THR A 255 -19.69 22.27 39.36
C THR A 255 -19.43 23.75 39.47
N VAL A 256 -18.43 24.24 38.74
CA VAL A 256 -18.10 25.66 38.59
C VAL A 256 -18.76 26.18 37.32
N ASN A 257 -19.87 26.91 37.46
CA ASN A 257 -20.50 27.63 36.35
C ASN A 257 -20.03 29.09 36.38
N ALA A 258 -19.16 29.47 35.45
CA ALA A 258 -18.49 30.77 35.50
C ALA A 258 -18.48 31.50 34.16
N VAL A 259 -18.45 32.84 34.22
CA VAL A 259 -18.01 33.71 33.12
C VAL A 259 -16.74 34.42 33.55
N SER A 260 -15.62 34.09 32.91
CA SER A 260 -14.31 34.69 33.18
C SER A 260 -13.80 35.45 31.96
N ASN A 261 -13.78 36.77 32.10
CA ASN A 261 -13.06 37.68 31.22
C ASN A 261 -11.69 38.07 31.80
N GLY A 262 -11.48 37.89 33.11
CA GLY A 262 -10.19 37.95 33.78
C GLY A 262 -9.49 36.59 33.92
N PHE A 263 -8.57 36.48 34.87
CA PHE A 263 -7.93 35.21 35.22
C PHE A 263 -8.82 34.41 36.16
N MET A 264 -9.20 33.19 35.79
CA MET A 264 -9.81 32.23 36.71
C MET A 264 -9.12 30.90 36.54
N GLY A 265 -8.48 30.39 37.60
CA GLY A 265 -7.76 29.12 37.48
C GLY A 265 -6.77 28.87 38.59
N GLN A 266 -5.84 27.94 38.34
CA GLN A 266 -4.80 27.59 39.32
C GLN A 266 -3.56 28.47 39.19
N ASP A 267 -2.88 28.67 40.31
CA ASP A 267 -1.60 29.40 40.30
C ASP A 267 -0.41 28.49 39.97
N ALA A 268 0.69 29.11 39.50
CA ALA A 268 1.85 28.42 38.95
C ALA A 268 2.60 27.49 39.94
N SER A 269 2.42 27.66 41.24
CA SER A 269 3.15 26.95 42.30
C SER A 269 2.32 25.93 43.07
N CYS A 270 1.06 25.69 42.68
CA CYS A 270 0.11 24.97 43.53
C CYS A 270 -0.70 23.94 42.74
N SER A 271 -1.07 22.85 43.42
CA SER A 271 -1.91 21.81 42.84
C SER A 271 -3.37 22.03 43.19
N ILE A 272 -4.29 21.68 42.28
CA ILE A 272 -5.71 21.51 42.64
C ILE A 272 -5.93 20.05 42.96
N LEU A 273 -6.57 19.81 44.11
CA LEU A 273 -7.05 18.49 44.49
C LEU A 273 -8.53 18.42 44.15
N THR A 274 -8.94 17.43 43.37
CA THR A 274 -10.38 17.16 43.24
C THR A 274 -10.80 16.32 44.44
N GLY A 275 -11.66 16.87 45.32
CA GLY A 275 -12.20 16.16 46.49
C GLY A 275 -13.33 15.17 46.16
N GLY A 276 -13.60 15.00 44.86
CA GLY A 276 -14.71 14.29 44.24
C GLY A 276 -14.72 14.65 42.75
N SER A 277 -15.83 14.39 42.04
CA SER A 277 -15.93 14.84 40.64
C SER A 277 -16.03 16.36 40.56
N LEU A 278 -15.24 16.97 39.67
CA LEU A 278 -15.21 18.41 39.43
C LEU A 278 -15.59 18.69 37.97
N THR A 279 -16.57 19.55 37.75
CA THR A 279 -16.94 20.05 36.43
C THR A 279 -16.60 21.53 36.32
N LEU A 280 -15.81 21.89 35.33
CA LEU A 280 -15.44 23.26 34.99
C LEU A 280 -16.25 23.69 33.75
N ASN A 281 -17.24 24.54 33.98
CA ASN A 281 -18.03 25.20 32.95
C ASN A 281 -17.70 26.69 32.96
N VAL A 282 -16.47 27.02 32.57
CA VAL A 282 -15.96 28.39 32.56
C VAL A 282 -15.99 28.95 31.15
N ASN A 283 -16.89 29.89 30.94
CA ASN A 283 -17.11 30.59 29.68
C ASN A 283 -16.52 32.01 29.76
N GLY A 284 -16.64 32.80 28.70
CA GLY A 284 -16.00 34.13 28.59
C GLY A 284 -14.71 34.10 27.75
N SER A 285 -14.08 35.26 27.56
CA SER A 285 -12.92 35.38 26.65
C SER A 285 -11.71 34.55 27.11
N SER A 286 -11.54 34.41 28.43
CA SER A 286 -10.34 33.83 29.04
C SER A 286 -10.50 32.36 29.42
N GLY A 287 -11.72 31.91 29.74
CA GLY A 287 -11.97 30.54 30.21
C GLY A 287 -11.25 30.22 31.52
N TRP A 288 -11.14 28.92 31.83
CA TRP A 288 -10.29 28.42 32.90
C TRP A 288 -8.82 28.38 32.48
N GLN A 289 -7.93 28.89 33.32
CA GLN A 289 -6.50 28.98 33.01
C GLN A 289 -5.66 28.04 33.90
N TRP A 290 -4.77 27.28 33.26
CA TRP A 290 -3.83 26.37 33.91
C TRP A 290 -2.38 26.68 33.47
N PRO A 291 -1.79 27.75 34.02
CA PRO A 291 -0.46 28.23 33.61
C PRO A 291 0.73 27.45 34.19
N ALA A 292 0.57 26.72 35.31
CA ALA A 292 1.55 25.77 35.86
C ALA A 292 0.95 25.04 37.08
N GLY A 293 1.73 24.16 37.72
CA GLY A 293 1.28 23.30 38.82
C GLY A 293 0.65 22.00 38.33
N ASP A 294 0.59 21.01 39.20
CA ASP A 294 0.03 19.68 38.88
C ASP A 294 -1.48 19.64 39.15
N LEU A 295 -2.21 18.86 38.36
CA LEU A 295 -3.60 18.56 38.60
C LEU A 295 -3.73 17.17 39.24
N GLN A 296 -4.16 17.13 40.50
CA GLN A 296 -4.27 15.88 41.25
C GLN A 296 -5.74 15.46 41.38
N MET A 297 -6.13 14.44 40.62
CA MET A 297 -7.53 13.98 40.58
C MET A 297 -7.86 12.94 41.66
N ASN A 298 -6.87 12.30 42.29
CA ASN A 298 -7.04 11.35 43.40
C ASN A 298 -8.12 10.26 43.18
N GLY A 299 -8.19 9.71 41.97
CA GLY A 299 -9.17 8.70 41.53
C GLY A 299 -10.49 9.27 41.01
N SER A 300 -10.66 10.60 41.02
CA SER A 300 -11.88 11.28 40.60
C SER A 300 -11.86 11.71 39.12
N ILE A 301 -12.93 12.38 38.69
CA ILE A 301 -13.12 12.87 37.33
C ILE A 301 -13.06 14.39 37.32
N LEU A 302 -12.17 14.96 36.50
CA LEU A 302 -12.25 16.37 36.07
C LEU A 302 -12.96 16.42 34.72
N THR A 303 -14.00 17.24 34.59
CA THR A 303 -14.68 17.49 33.31
C THR A 303 -14.57 18.96 32.91
N ASN A 304 -14.00 19.25 31.75
CA ASN A 304 -14.08 20.56 31.11
C ASN A 304 -15.27 20.59 30.14
N THR A 305 -16.27 21.43 30.42
CA THR A 305 -17.40 21.70 29.50
C THR A 305 -17.38 23.12 28.95
N GLY A 306 -16.49 23.97 29.46
CA GLY A 306 -16.28 25.34 28.97
C GLY A 306 -14.96 25.48 28.21
N LYS A 307 -14.38 26.67 28.22
CA LYS A 307 -13.06 26.93 27.64
C LYS A 307 -11.98 26.70 28.68
N MET A 308 -10.94 25.96 28.34
CA MET A 308 -9.74 25.78 29.16
C MET A 308 -8.46 26.09 28.36
N SER A 309 -7.48 26.72 29.00
CA SER A 309 -6.18 27.01 28.39
C SER A 309 -5.03 26.63 29.32
N MET A 310 -4.07 25.87 28.79
CA MET A 310 -2.79 25.58 29.41
C MET A 310 -1.72 26.39 28.66
N THR A 311 -1.29 27.52 29.22
CA THR A 311 -0.35 28.45 28.56
C THR A 311 1.10 27.95 28.62
N ALA A 312 2.00 28.49 27.78
CA ALA A 312 3.41 28.08 27.81
C ALA A 312 4.10 28.51 29.13
N GLY A 313 4.73 27.56 29.83
CA GLY A 313 5.47 27.79 31.07
C GLY A 313 5.49 26.54 31.97
N GLY A 314 6.67 25.93 32.17
CA GLY A 314 6.86 24.75 33.02
C GLY A 314 6.23 23.45 32.50
N ASP A 315 6.78 22.32 32.95
CA ASP A 315 6.15 21.01 32.76
C ASP A 315 4.92 20.86 33.67
N ARG A 316 3.98 19.99 33.30
CA ARG A 316 2.74 19.75 34.06
C ARG A 316 2.47 18.27 34.19
N SER A 317 1.87 17.88 35.31
CA SER A 317 1.35 16.53 35.48
C SER A 317 -0.15 16.52 35.72
N THR A 318 -0.82 15.51 35.14
CA THR A 318 -2.11 15.02 35.63
C THR A 318 -1.89 13.73 36.38
N LEU A 319 -2.42 13.63 37.61
CA LEU A 319 -2.18 12.50 38.49
C LEU A 319 -3.48 11.81 38.91
N ASN A 320 -3.51 10.49 38.75
CA ASN A 320 -4.46 9.56 39.33
C ASN A 320 -5.93 9.95 39.06
N GLY A 321 -6.48 9.67 37.89
CA GLY A 321 -7.91 9.92 37.63
C GLY A 321 -8.27 10.04 36.16
N GLN A 322 -9.45 10.61 35.89
CA GLN A 322 -9.93 10.81 34.52
C GLN A 322 -10.13 12.30 34.21
N PHE A 323 -9.50 12.78 33.15
CA PHE A 323 -9.77 14.11 32.60
C PHE A 323 -10.68 13.95 31.36
N ARG A 324 -11.88 14.51 31.41
CA ARG A 324 -12.82 14.60 30.28
C ARG A 324 -12.79 16.00 29.69
N ASN A 325 -12.35 16.14 28.45
CA ASN A 325 -12.51 17.37 27.70
C ASN A 325 -13.74 17.27 26.80
N GLN A 326 -14.76 18.10 27.02
CA GLN A 326 -16.02 18.11 26.27
C GLN A 326 -16.22 19.40 25.46
N SER A 327 -15.26 20.32 25.50
CA SER A 327 -15.30 21.61 24.81
C SER A 327 -13.87 22.00 24.39
N ASP A 328 -13.51 23.28 24.37
CA ASP A 328 -12.21 23.76 23.89
C ASP A 328 -11.12 23.68 24.97
N LEU A 329 -10.04 22.97 24.66
CA LEU A 329 -8.80 22.91 25.43
C LEU A 329 -7.62 23.35 24.55
N SER A 330 -7.01 24.48 24.88
CA SER A 330 -5.76 24.91 24.24
C SER A 330 -4.56 24.46 25.08
N VAL A 331 -3.64 23.71 24.48
CA VAL A 331 -2.43 23.19 25.14
C VAL A 331 -1.20 23.86 24.56
N GLY A 332 -0.42 24.57 25.39
CA GLY A 332 0.84 25.19 25.00
C GLY A 332 1.96 24.19 24.69
N SER A 333 3.14 24.72 24.36
CA SER A 333 4.32 23.89 24.04
C SER A 333 5.16 23.59 25.28
N PHE A 334 4.93 22.45 25.93
CA PHE A 334 5.64 21.97 27.12
C PHE A 334 5.54 20.44 27.25
N THR A 335 6.16 19.84 28.28
CA THR A 335 5.95 18.42 28.59
C THR A 335 4.74 18.24 29.50
N TRP A 336 3.73 17.51 29.02
CA TRP A 336 2.59 17.08 29.80
C TRP A 336 2.77 15.63 30.21
N TYR A 337 3.00 15.38 31.50
CA TYR A 337 3.14 14.05 32.06
C TYR A 337 1.79 13.47 32.48
N PHE A 338 1.51 12.26 31.99
CA PHE A 338 0.38 11.45 32.40
C PHE A 338 0.83 10.43 33.44
N GLN A 339 0.22 10.46 34.62
CA GLN A 339 0.48 9.53 35.72
C GLN A 339 -0.82 8.88 36.17
N SER A 340 -1.03 7.61 35.82
CA SER A 340 -2.31 6.89 36.03
C SER A 340 -3.54 7.71 35.61
N THR A 341 -3.47 8.37 34.44
CA THR A 341 -4.48 9.29 33.94
C THR A 341 -5.11 8.82 32.64
N ALA A 342 -6.44 8.81 32.60
CA ALA A 342 -7.21 8.63 31.37
C ALA A 342 -7.73 9.98 30.87
N LEU A 343 -7.34 10.38 29.66
CA LEU A 343 -7.89 11.52 28.95
C LEU A 343 -8.98 11.06 27.99
N LEU A 344 -10.20 11.52 28.18
CA LEU A 344 -11.31 11.31 27.26
C LEU A 344 -11.65 12.64 26.58
N ASN A 345 -11.48 12.69 25.27
CA ASN A 345 -11.76 13.89 24.49
C ASN A 345 -13.00 13.70 23.61
N THR A 346 -14.05 14.48 23.91
CA THR A 346 -15.25 14.64 23.07
C THR A 346 -15.41 16.07 22.56
N GLY A 347 -14.54 17.00 22.97
CA GLY A 347 -14.42 18.37 22.46
C GLY A 347 -13.17 18.57 21.59
N THR A 348 -12.68 19.81 21.50
CA THR A 348 -11.48 20.14 20.72
C THR A 348 -10.28 20.29 21.64
N ILE A 349 -9.17 19.60 21.34
CA ILE A 349 -7.86 19.89 21.92
C ILE A 349 -6.99 20.49 20.83
N ASP A 350 -6.55 21.74 20.98
CA ASP A 350 -5.58 22.39 20.09
C ASP A 350 -4.22 22.44 20.76
N ALA A 351 -3.28 21.62 20.29
CA ALA A 351 -1.98 21.47 20.90
C ALA A 351 -0.90 22.22 20.14
N ALA A 352 -0.20 23.14 20.79
CA ALA A 352 0.80 23.99 20.18
C ALA A 352 2.19 23.33 20.05
N GLY A 353 2.45 22.16 20.63
CA GLY A 353 3.73 21.47 20.53
C GLY A 353 4.14 20.78 21.84
N GLY A 354 5.40 20.39 21.94
CA GLY A 354 5.98 19.80 23.15
C GLY A 354 5.88 18.27 23.18
N ASN A 355 5.76 17.70 24.38
CA ASN A 355 5.76 16.25 24.58
C ASN A 355 4.61 15.85 25.51
N TRP A 356 3.75 14.93 25.08
CA TRP A 356 2.79 14.27 25.96
C TRP A 356 3.37 12.93 26.38
N SER A 357 3.89 12.90 27.60
CA SER A 357 4.70 11.81 28.13
C SER A 357 3.83 10.79 28.87
N ASN A 358 3.97 9.52 28.48
CA ASN A 358 3.44 8.39 29.23
C ASN A 358 4.40 8.04 30.37
N TRP A 359 4.20 8.61 31.56
CA TRP A 359 5.23 8.59 32.60
C TRP A 359 5.12 7.38 33.53
N THR A 360 4.05 7.28 34.31
CA THR A 360 3.86 6.21 35.30
C THR A 360 2.41 5.72 35.31
N GLY A 361 2.22 4.48 35.75
CA GLY A 361 0.89 3.84 35.82
C GLY A 361 0.27 3.58 34.45
N THR A 362 -1.04 3.29 34.44
CA THR A 362 -1.81 3.04 33.22
C THR A 362 -2.41 4.33 32.70
N ASN A 363 -1.92 4.81 31.56
CA ASN A 363 -2.40 6.04 30.93
C ASN A 363 -3.12 5.74 29.62
N SER A 364 -4.05 6.61 29.22
CA SER A 364 -4.73 6.51 27.93
C SER A 364 -5.21 7.86 27.45
N HIS A 365 -5.29 8.03 26.13
CA HIS A 365 -5.98 9.12 25.45
C HIS A 365 -7.01 8.52 24.50
N THR A 366 -8.29 8.73 24.78
CA THR A 366 -9.40 8.29 23.94
C THR A 366 -10.05 9.49 23.27
N LEU A 367 -10.12 9.45 21.93
CA LEU A 367 -10.91 10.38 21.13
C LEU A 367 -12.27 9.73 20.81
N SER A 368 -13.38 10.38 21.15
CA SER A 368 -14.72 9.82 20.93
C SER A 368 -15.76 10.88 20.57
N GLY A 369 -16.92 10.42 20.08
CA GLY A 369 -18.01 11.31 19.67
C GLY A 369 -17.56 12.27 18.56
N ALA A 370 -17.72 13.57 18.80
CA ALA A 370 -17.28 14.65 17.91
C ALA A 370 -15.90 15.22 18.26
N GLY A 371 -15.14 14.57 19.16
CA GLY A 371 -13.88 15.10 19.64
C GLY A 371 -12.84 15.30 18.54
N VAL A 372 -12.04 16.36 18.63
CA VAL A 372 -10.95 16.66 17.69
C VAL A 372 -9.63 16.82 18.42
N LEU A 373 -8.58 16.15 17.96
CA LEU A 373 -7.19 16.51 18.27
C LEU A 373 -6.64 17.36 17.12
N ARG A 374 -6.38 18.63 17.40
CA ARG A 374 -5.96 19.64 16.42
C ARG A 374 -4.52 20.09 16.68
N LYS A 375 -3.80 20.37 15.60
CA LYS A 375 -2.41 20.82 15.63
C LYS A 375 -2.20 21.96 14.63
N THR A 376 -2.08 23.20 15.12
CA THR A 376 -2.08 24.42 14.28
C THR A 376 -0.82 25.27 14.30
N SER A 377 0.01 25.13 15.32
CA SER A 377 1.29 25.85 15.43
C SER A 377 2.37 25.24 14.53
N ALA A 378 3.52 25.91 14.37
CA ALA A 378 4.65 25.35 13.62
C ALA A 378 5.49 24.31 14.40
N ASN A 379 5.43 24.31 15.75
CA ASN A 379 6.25 23.41 16.57
C ASN A 379 5.80 21.94 16.42
N SER A 380 6.65 20.99 16.79
CA SER A 380 6.25 19.57 16.81
C SER A 380 5.65 19.17 18.16
N LEU A 381 4.68 18.25 18.13
CA LEU A 381 4.13 17.56 19.30
C LEU A 381 4.49 16.07 19.22
N THR A 382 5.22 15.56 20.20
CA THR A 382 5.38 14.12 20.41
C THR A 382 4.28 13.61 21.34
N HIS A 383 3.47 12.68 20.88
CA HIS A 383 2.40 12.04 21.63
C HIS A 383 2.78 10.59 21.95
N SER A 384 3.16 10.33 23.21
CA SER A 384 3.62 9.01 23.66
C SER A 384 2.63 8.24 24.52
N VAL A 385 1.43 8.80 24.73
CA VAL A 385 0.36 8.17 25.52
C VAL A 385 -0.38 7.15 24.64
N PRO A 386 -0.79 5.97 25.14
CA PRO A 386 -1.65 5.04 24.39
C PRO A 386 -2.88 5.75 23.84
N PHE A 387 -3.05 5.71 22.51
CA PHE A 387 -4.08 6.47 21.79
C PHE A 387 -5.12 5.54 21.16
N THR A 388 -6.39 5.86 21.39
CA THR A 388 -7.52 5.15 20.79
C THR A 388 -8.52 6.15 20.24
N GLY A 389 -8.64 6.23 18.92
CA GLY A 389 -9.71 6.97 18.27
C GLY A 389 -10.89 6.06 17.97
N VAL A 390 -12.05 6.31 18.59
CA VAL A 390 -13.30 5.57 18.31
C VAL A 390 -14.33 6.40 17.54
N GLY A 391 -14.10 7.72 17.41
CA GLY A 391 -14.88 8.67 16.63
C GLY A 391 -14.17 10.03 16.58
N GLY A 392 -14.77 11.00 15.90
CA GLY A 392 -14.25 12.38 15.82
C GLY A 392 -13.17 12.55 14.75
N GLY A 393 -12.14 13.37 15.02
CA GLY A 393 -11.06 13.54 14.05
C GLY A 393 -9.70 14.01 14.58
N VAL A 394 -8.67 13.80 13.74
CA VAL A 394 -7.32 14.33 13.93
C VAL A 394 -7.05 15.32 12.80
N SER A 395 -6.76 16.58 13.14
CA SER A 395 -6.48 17.63 12.16
C SER A 395 -5.09 18.20 12.39
N VAL A 396 -4.21 18.06 11.42
CA VAL A 396 -2.85 18.63 11.45
C VAL A 396 -2.75 19.70 10.37
N GLU A 397 -2.77 20.96 10.79
CA GLU A 397 -2.73 22.13 9.91
C GLU A 397 -1.30 22.65 9.71
N ASN A 398 -0.44 22.54 10.74
CA ASN A 398 0.96 22.98 10.68
C ASN A 398 1.84 22.23 11.72
N GLY A 399 3.15 22.21 11.48
CA GLY A 399 4.11 21.43 12.28
C GLY A 399 3.85 19.92 12.24
N ALA A 400 4.51 19.17 13.12
CA ALA A 400 4.34 17.72 13.20
C ALA A 400 3.51 17.30 14.42
N LEU A 401 2.59 16.36 14.23
CA LEU A 401 2.04 15.50 15.27
C LEU A 401 2.69 14.12 15.13
N ILE A 402 3.43 13.69 16.13
CA ILE A 402 4.22 12.47 16.11
C ILE A 402 3.65 11.49 17.14
N PHE A 403 3.01 10.43 16.68
CA PHE A 403 2.66 9.31 17.56
C PHE A 403 3.90 8.46 17.82
N GLN A 404 4.32 8.41 19.09
CA GLN A 404 5.44 7.61 19.59
C GLN A 404 4.99 6.80 20.80
N SER A 405 4.03 5.91 20.56
CA SER A 405 3.29 5.20 21.59
C SER A 405 3.23 3.70 21.33
N THR A 406 3.23 2.91 22.41
CA THR A 406 3.12 1.45 22.38
C THR A 406 1.77 0.94 21.90
N SER A 407 0.79 1.82 21.73
CA SER A 407 -0.50 1.51 21.11
C SER A 407 -1.11 2.78 20.51
N THR A 408 -1.41 2.75 19.21
CA THR A 408 -2.11 3.82 18.49
C THR A 408 -3.12 3.18 17.55
N SER A 409 -4.41 3.34 17.85
CA SER A 409 -5.48 2.69 17.10
C SER A 409 -6.54 3.68 16.61
N PHE A 410 -7.03 3.45 15.40
CA PHE A 410 -8.08 4.27 14.78
C PHE A 410 -9.26 3.39 14.36
N ALA A 411 -10.46 3.71 14.81
CA ALA A 411 -11.68 3.11 14.30
C ALA A 411 -12.07 3.74 12.94
N PRO A 412 -12.84 3.04 12.09
CA PRO A 412 -13.29 3.58 10.81
C PRO A 412 -14.04 4.91 10.88
N ALA A 413 -14.67 5.23 12.02
CA ALA A 413 -15.41 6.48 12.21
C ALA A 413 -14.50 7.71 12.44
N VAL A 414 -13.19 7.52 12.63
CA VAL A 414 -12.26 8.64 12.84
C VAL A 414 -11.86 9.24 11.50
N SER A 415 -12.04 10.55 11.35
CA SER A 415 -11.58 11.31 10.19
C SER A 415 -10.20 11.92 10.45
N ILE A 416 -9.28 11.83 9.48
CA ILE A 416 -7.95 12.42 9.62
C ILE A 416 -7.70 13.37 8.45
N ASN A 417 -7.28 14.59 8.76
CA ASN A 417 -6.92 15.59 7.77
C ASN A 417 -5.51 16.11 8.06
N VAL A 418 -4.64 16.08 7.05
CA VAL A 418 -3.28 16.62 7.15
C VAL A 418 -3.09 17.65 6.04
N ALA A 419 -3.18 18.93 6.41
CA ALA A 419 -2.97 20.04 5.49
C ALA A 419 -1.48 20.20 5.14
N ASN A 420 -1.17 20.94 4.08
CA ASN A 420 0.19 21.41 3.80
C ASN A 420 0.44 22.71 4.60
N PRO A 421 1.49 22.83 5.44
CA PRO A 421 2.68 21.97 5.57
C PRO A 421 2.67 20.99 6.77
N GLY A 422 1.50 20.70 7.35
CA GLY A 422 1.33 19.76 8.46
C GLY A 422 1.87 18.34 8.19
N GLN A 423 2.28 17.67 9.27
CA GLN A 423 2.82 16.31 9.23
C GLN A 423 2.20 15.41 10.31
N LEU A 424 1.71 14.23 9.93
CA LEU A 424 1.33 13.18 10.87
C LEU A 424 2.31 12.01 10.78
N LEU A 425 3.05 11.75 11.84
CA LEU A 425 4.14 10.80 11.85
C LEU A 425 3.91 9.69 12.86
N PHE A 426 4.33 8.48 12.51
CA PHE A 426 4.38 7.34 13.43
C PHE A 426 5.84 6.90 13.59
N ARG A 427 6.35 6.99 14.82
CA ARG A 427 7.75 6.66 15.17
C ARG A 427 7.76 5.69 16.33
N ASN A 428 8.42 4.54 16.19
CA ASN A 428 8.47 3.55 17.28
C ASN A 428 7.08 3.26 17.84
N SER A 429 6.07 3.19 16.96
CA SER A 429 4.66 3.10 17.35
C SER A 429 4.06 1.78 16.90
N ALA A 430 3.16 1.23 17.73
CA ALA A 430 2.33 0.08 17.39
C ALA A 430 0.98 0.57 16.83
N ILE A 431 0.82 0.53 15.51
CA ILE A 431 -0.32 1.11 14.81
C ILE A 431 -1.35 0.01 14.49
N SER A 432 -2.64 0.30 14.59
CA SER A 432 -3.71 -0.62 14.19
C SER A 432 -5.01 0.09 13.81
N GLY A 433 -5.95 -0.66 13.22
CA GLY A 433 -7.29 -0.18 12.89
C GLY A 433 -7.44 0.29 11.44
N THR A 434 -8.22 1.34 11.21
CA THR A 434 -8.49 1.92 9.89
C THR A 434 -8.16 3.41 9.88
N ILE A 435 -7.25 3.80 8.99
CA ILE A 435 -6.86 5.19 8.76
C ILE A 435 -7.63 5.70 7.55
N ASN A 436 -8.63 6.55 7.80
CA ASN A 436 -9.39 7.28 6.78
C ASN A 436 -8.87 8.72 6.70
N ALA A 437 -8.04 9.02 5.70
CA ALA A 437 -7.31 10.28 5.67
C ALA A 437 -7.29 11.00 4.32
N GLY A 438 -7.42 12.32 4.38
CA GLY A 438 -7.06 13.25 3.31
C GLY A 438 -5.71 13.93 3.62
N VAL A 439 -4.72 13.77 2.74
CA VAL A 439 -3.35 14.22 3.00
C VAL A 439 -2.88 15.16 1.89
N ALA A 440 -2.81 16.46 2.20
CA ALA A 440 -2.12 17.46 1.40
C ALA A 440 -0.68 17.72 1.89
N GLY A 441 -0.40 17.48 3.18
CA GLY A 441 0.93 17.52 3.77
C GLY A 441 1.66 16.18 3.69
N PHE A 442 2.25 15.74 4.81
CA PHE A 442 2.92 14.44 4.93
C PHE A 442 2.24 13.55 5.97
N MET A 443 1.96 12.29 5.64
CA MET A 443 1.54 11.27 6.60
C MET A 443 2.39 10.02 6.42
N GLY A 444 2.91 9.44 7.49
CA GLY A 444 3.74 8.26 7.30
C GLY A 444 4.52 7.73 8.49
N ILE A 445 5.35 6.74 8.19
CA ILE A 445 6.34 6.12 9.07
C ILE A 445 7.72 6.62 8.65
N ASP A 446 8.42 7.30 9.56
CA ASP A 446 9.79 7.82 9.35
C ASP A 446 10.81 7.26 10.35
N ALA A 447 10.43 6.25 11.13
CA ALA A 447 11.30 5.43 11.97
C ALA A 447 10.69 4.03 12.14
N SER A 448 11.48 3.07 12.60
CA SER A 448 11.01 1.69 12.75
C SER A 448 9.72 1.64 13.58
N SER A 449 8.70 0.96 13.07
CA SER A 449 7.38 0.87 13.67
C SER A 449 6.80 -0.51 13.46
N ASN A 450 5.79 -0.85 14.24
CA ASN A 450 5.15 -2.15 14.17
C ASN A 450 3.64 -2.04 14.07
N LEU A 451 3.00 -3.11 13.64
CA LEU A 451 1.57 -3.24 13.78
C LEU A 451 1.22 -3.81 15.15
N GLY A 452 0.28 -3.15 15.84
CA GLY A 452 -0.35 -3.64 17.08
C GLY A 452 -1.57 -4.53 16.81
N GLY A 453 -2.00 -4.61 15.56
CA GLY A 453 -3.16 -5.35 15.05
C GLY A 453 -3.31 -5.11 13.53
N PRO A 454 -4.33 -5.65 12.86
CA PRO A 454 -4.58 -5.36 11.45
C PRO A 454 -4.70 -3.85 11.19
N LEU A 455 -4.12 -3.38 10.08
CA LEU A 455 -4.13 -1.97 9.68
C LEU A 455 -4.67 -1.83 8.25
N THR A 456 -5.71 -1.01 8.07
CA THR A 456 -6.26 -0.64 6.76
C THR A 456 -5.99 0.82 6.47
N LEU A 457 -5.39 1.11 5.31
CA LEU A 457 -5.05 2.45 4.85
C LEU A 457 -6.01 2.87 3.72
N ASN A 458 -6.88 3.84 4.02
CA ASN A 458 -7.73 4.53 3.06
C ASN A 458 -7.24 5.99 2.93
N VAL A 459 -6.00 6.16 2.45
CA VAL A 459 -5.30 7.45 2.44
C VAL A 459 -5.27 8.05 1.02
N THR A 460 -5.85 9.23 0.88
CA THR A 460 -5.95 9.99 -0.37
C THR A 460 -4.98 11.17 -0.40
N GLY A 461 -4.83 11.84 -1.55
CA GLY A 461 -3.86 12.92 -1.73
C GLY A 461 -2.43 12.38 -1.88
N ASN A 462 -1.49 12.88 -1.08
CA ASN A 462 -0.08 12.44 -1.10
C ASN A 462 0.12 11.01 -0.54
N GLY A 463 -0.91 10.38 0.00
CA GLY A 463 -0.87 9.00 0.47
C GLY A 463 -0.18 8.81 1.82
N PHE A 464 -0.04 7.54 2.21
CA PHE A 464 0.71 7.12 3.39
C PHE A 464 2.13 6.75 2.98
N ASN A 465 3.14 7.38 3.58
CA ASN A 465 4.54 7.21 3.18
C ASN A 465 5.34 6.42 4.22
N TRP A 466 6.00 5.36 3.79
CA TRP A 466 7.06 4.70 4.53
C TRP A 466 8.42 5.23 4.05
N SER A 467 8.95 6.21 4.76
CA SER A 467 10.15 6.95 4.37
C SER A 467 11.42 6.46 5.06
N ALA A 468 11.32 5.76 6.19
CA ALA A 468 12.48 5.20 6.90
C ALA A 468 12.08 4.12 7.92
N GLY A 469 13.09 3.39 8.40
CA GLY A 469 12.95 2.35 9.42
C GLY A 469 12.32 1.06 8.91
N ASP A 470 12.32 0.02 9.75
CA ASP A 470 11.70 -1.26 9.44
C ASP A 470 10.22 -1.28 9.81
N LEU A 471 9.43 -2.07 9.09
CA LEU A 471 8.00 -2.26 9.37
C LEU A 471 7.74 -3.71 9.80
N GLN A 472 7.44 -3.91 11.08
CA GLN A 472 7.12 -5.23 11.62
C GLN A 472 5.61 -5.45 11.67
N LEU A 473 5.09 -6.40 10.89
CA LEU A 473 3.65 -6.67 10.84
C LEU A 473 3.16 -7.58 12.00
N ASN A 474 4.06 -8.29 12.70
CA ASN A 474 3.73 -9.14 13.86
C ASN A 474 2.63 -10.18 13.61
N GLY A 475 2.62 -10.78 12.42
CA GLY A 475 1.59 -11.73 11.96
C GLY A 475 0.30 -11.06 11.48
N ASN A 476 0.20 -9.72 11.55
CA ASN A 476 -0.99 -8.98 11.12
C ASN A 476 -0.99 -8.68 9.62
N THR A 477 -2.11 -8.16 9.15
CA THR A 477 -2.30 -7.71 7.77
C THR A 477 -2.23 -6.17 7.69
N LEU A 478 -1.44 -5.67 6.75
CA LEU A 478 -1.48 -4.29 6.27
C LEU A 478 -2.22 -4.26 4.93
N THR A 479 -3.35 -3.56 4.87
CA THR A 479 -4.15 -3.41 3.65
C THR A 479 -4.06 -1.97 3.15
N ASN A 480 -3.47 -1.77 1.97
CA ASN A 480 -3.54 -0.51 1.24
C ASN A 480 -4.72 -0.53 0.26
N ASN A 481 -5.71 0.34 0.46
CA ASN A 481 -6.81 0.51 -0.49
C ASN A 481 -6.64 1.70 -1.42
N GLN A 482 -5.71 2.62 -1.12
CA GLN A 482 -5.56 3.88 -1.85
C GLN A 482 -4.07 4.12 -2.12
N THR A 483 -3.47 5.22 -1.66
CA THR A 483 -2.08 5.55 -1.97
C THR A 483 -1.15 5.17 -0.82
N PHE A 484 -0.20 4.28 -1.10
CA PHE A 484 0.90 3.91 -0.21
C PHE A 484 2.22 4.08 -0.96
N ALA A 485 3.23 4.65 -0.31
CA ALA A 485 4.52 4.89 -0.92
C ALA A 485 5.64 4.39 -0.01
N ARG A 486 6.68 3.81 -0.60
CA ARG A 486 7.96 3.56 0.06
C ARG A 486 9.03 4.41 -0.62
N THR A 487 9.48 5.45 0.08
CA THR A 487 10.39 6.48 -0.46
C THR A 487 11.77 6.50 0.19
N GLY A 488 11.97 5.68 1.23
CA GLY A 488 13.24 5.56 1.97
C GLY A 488 14.33 4.75 1.26
N GLY A 489 15.49 4.65 1.94
CA GLY A 489 16.61 3.80 1.57
C GLY A 489 16.33 2.30 1.80
N ASP A 490 17.28 1.57 2.36
CA ASP A 490 17.10 0.16 2.68
C ASP A 490 16.16 -0.03 3.88
N SER A 491 15.27 -1.02 3.84
CA SER A 491 14.33 -1.32 4.93
C SER A 491 13.83 -2.74 4.88
N SER A 492 13.45 -3.28 6.02
CA SER A 492 12.85 -4.61 6.16
C SER A 492 11.36 -4.53 6.39
N ILE A 493 10.63 -5.49 5.84
CA ILE A 493 9.24 -5.79 6.21
C ILE A 493 9.18 -7.22 6.77
N LEU A 494 8.57 -7.38 7.95
CA LEU A 494 8.72 -8.61 8.73
C LEU A 494 7.38 -9.20 9.15
N ASN A 495 7.26 -10.52 9.00
CA ASN A 495 6.26 -11.42 9.59
C ASN A 495 4.80 -10.94 9.43
N GLY A 496 4.12 -11.28 8.33
CA GLY A 496 2.72 -10.91 8.11
C GLY A 496 2.32 -10.82 6.63
N THR A 497 1.23 -10.11 6.35
CA THR A 497 0.69 -9.98 4.99
C THR A 497 0.53 -8.52 4.59
N LEU A 498 1.01 -8.15 3.41
CA LEU A 498 0.73 -6.86 2.79
C LEU A 498 -0.24 -7.08 1.62
N ILE A 499 -1.42 -6.47 1.70
CA ILE A 499 -2.43 -6.49 0.64
C ILE A 499 -2.46 -5.12 -0.02
N ASN A 500 -2.20 -5.06 -1.33
CA ASN A 500 -2.35 -3.87 -2.13
C ASN A 500 -3.59 -3.99 -3.03
N ASN A 501 -4.61 -3.20 -2.71
CA ASN A 501 -5.81 -2.99 -3.53
C ASN A 501 -5.76 -1.66 -4.30
N GLY A 502 -4.88 -0.73 -3.90
CA GLY A 502 -4.74 0.60 -4.49
C GLY A 502 -3.41 0.80 -5.23
N GLN A 503 -2.84 2.00 -5.12
CA GLN A 503 -1.56 2.40 -5.68
C GLN A 503 -0.44 2.23 -4.65
N PHE A 504 0.59 1.46 -5.00
CA PHE A 504 1.81 1.32 -4.21
C PHE A 504 3.02 1.77 -5.04
N SER A 505 3.70 2.84 -4.64
CA SER A 505 4.93 3.29 -5.29
C SER A 505 6.19 2.91 -4.50
N TYR A 506 7.22 2.43 -5.21
CA TYR A 506 8.52 2.06 -4.67
C TYR A 506 9.65 2.78 -5.42
N THR A 507 10.36 3.68 -4.72
CA THR A 507 11.27 4.61 -5.40
C THR A 507 12.72 4.10 -5.51
N ALA A 508 13.28 3.53 -4.44
CA ALA A 508 14.67 3.05 -4.43
C ALA A 508 14.98 2.13 -3.23
N GLY A 509 16.23 1.67 -3.17
CA GLY A 509 16.79 0.89 -2.06
C GLY A 509 16.58 -0.62 -2.20
N THR A 510 16.97 -1.33 -1.17
CA THR A 510 16.70 -2.75 -0.97
C THR A 510 15.55 -2.93 0.02
N TRP A 511 14.56 -3.73 -0.35
CA TRP A 511 13.44 -4.08 0.49
C TRP A 511 13.57 -5.52 0.94
N TYR A 512 13.97 -5.73 2.19
CA TYR A 512 14.20 -7.07 2.74
C TYR A 512 12.89 -7.70 3.20
N PHE A 513 12.51 -8.81 2.57
CA PHE A 513 11.32 -9.57 2.94
C PHE A 513 11.69 -10.67 3.93
N GLN A 514 11.03 -10.67 5.09
CA GLN A 514 11.31 -11.58 6.20
C GLN A 514 10.03 -12.25 6.74
N GLY A 515 9.55 -13.30 6.07
CA GLY A 515 8.29 -13.98 6.40
C GLY A 515 7.03 -13.22 5.96
N ILE A 516 7.03 -12.68 4.74
CA ILE A 516 5.97 -11.81 4.21
C ILE A 516 5.24 -12.41 3.03
N ASN A 517 3.91 -12.30 3.05
CA ASN A 517 3.04 -12.52 1.89
C ASN A 517 2.64 -11.16 1.28
N LEU A 518 3.17 -10.84 0.11
CA LEU A 518 2.79 -9.65 -0.65
C LEU A 518 1.74 -10.02 -1.70
N ASN A 519 0.54 -9.48 -1.55
CA ASN A 519 -0.58 -9.69 -2.46
C ASN A 519 -0.94 -8.39 -3.17
N ASN A 520 -0.63 -8.29 -4.46
CA ASN A 520 -1.13 -7.22 -5.31
C ASN A 520 -2.43 -7.69 -5.98
N ASN A 521 -3.57 -7.27 -5.46
CA ASN A 521 -4.88 -7.74 -5.93
C ASN A 521 -5.24 -7.13 -7.30
N ALA A 522 -6.29 -7.63 -7.96
CA ALA A 522 -6.64 -7.28 -9.34
C ALA A 522 -6.81 -5.76 -9.60
N GLY A 523 -7.31 -4.99 -8.63
CA GLY A 523 -7.40 -3.53 -8.70
C GLY A 523 -6.12 -2.78 -8.30
N GLY A 524 -5.16 -3.49 -7.73
CA GLY A 524 -3.91 -2.95 -7.22
C GLY A 524 -2.87 -2.69 -8.31
N THR A 525 -2.13 -1.60 -8.15
CA THR A 525 -0.97 -1.28 -8.98
C THR A 525 0.26 -1.08 -8.09
N ILE A 526 1.36 -1.74 -8.44
CA ILE A 526 2.68 -1.48 -7.87
C ILE A 526 3.53 -0.78 -8.94
N SER A 527 4.04 0.41 -8.65
CA SER A 527 4.92 1.15 -9.55
C SER A 527 6.32 1.26 -8.95
N VAL A 528 7.33 0.79 -9.69
CA VAL A 528 8.71 0.72 -9.23
C VAL A 528 9.60 1.53 -10.16
N THR A 529 10.50 2.35 -9.60
CA THR A 529 11.53 3.06 -10.40
C THR A 529 12.88 2.34 -10.40
N GLY A 530 13.14 1.46 -9.43
CA GLY A 530 14.32 0.57 -9.37
C GLY A 530 14.56 0.05 -7.95
N GLY A 531 15.52 -0.85 -7.75
CA GLY A 531 15.93 -1.38 -6.44
C GLY A 531 16.03 -2.92 -6.39
N SER A 532 15.97 -3.50 -5.20
CA SER A 532 16.08 -4.96 -5.00
C SER A 532 15.09 -5.48 -3.97
N TRP A 533 14.46 -6.63 -4.26
CA TRP A 533 13.56 -7.37 -3.38
C TRP A 533 14.16 -8.74 -3.07
N PRO A 534 15.15 -8.83 -2.15
CA PRO A 534 15.72 -10.09 -1.73
C PRO A 534 14.74 -10.94 -0.91
N ASN A 535 14.77 -12.25 -1.15
CA ASN A 535 14.15 -13.25 -0.29
C ASN A 535 15.09 -13.57 0.88
N TRP A 536 15.02 -12.77 1.95
CA TRP A 536 16.07 -12.73 2.97
C TRP A 536 15.95 -13.87 3.98
N THR A 537 14.86 -13.93 4.74
CA THR A 537 14.60 -14.97 5.76
C THR A 537 13.11 -15.32 5.81
N GLY A 538 12.77 -16.44 6.45
CA GLY A 538 11.40 -16.92 6.54
C GLY A 538 10.81 -17.34 5.19
N THR A 539 9.51 -17.62 5.16
CA THR A 539 8.77 -17.96 3.93
C THR A 539 8.17 -16.68 3.35
N ASN A 540 8.66 -16.25 2.19
CA ASN A 540 8.16 -15.08 1.50
C ASN A 540 7.42 -15.47 0.21
N THR A 541 6.36 -14.76 -0.12
CA THR A 541 5.63 -14.94 -1.38
C THR A 541 5.22 -13.61 -1.98
N PHE A 542 5.22 -13.53 -3.31
CA PHE A 542 4.64 -12.42 -4.06
C PHE A 542 3.58 -12.95 -5.03
N THR A 543 2.32 -12.58 -4.79
CA THR A 543 1.21 -12.87 -5.70
C THR A 543 0.80 -11.59 -6.41
N ASN A 544 1.01 -11.53 -7.73
CA ASN A 544 0.61 -10.40 -8.56
C ASN A 544 -0.65 -10.75 -9.35
N SER A 545 -1.81 -10.26 -8.93
CA SER A 545 -3.07 -10.34 -9.68
C SER A 545 -3.45 -9.00 -10.32
N GLY A 546 -2.89 -7.89 -9.86
CA GLY A 546 -3.03 -6.56 -10.44
C GLY A 546 -1.95 -6.24 -11.46
N THR A 547 -1.43 -5.01 -11.42
CA THR A 547 -0.33 -4.56 -12.30
C THR A 547 0.93 -4.26 -11.51
N LEU A 548 2.07 -4.84 -11.90
CA LEU A 548 3.41 -4.39 -11.50
C LEU A 548 4.03 -3.65 -12.68
N THR A 549 4.36 -2.37 -12.51
CA THR A 549 5.01 -1.55 -13.54
C THR A 549 6.41 -1.14 -13.11
N LYS A 550 7.40 -1.49 -13.92
CA LYS A 550 8.72 -0.85 -13.87
C LYS A 550 8.67 0.41 -14.74
N LEU A 551 8.67 1.57 -14.10
CA LEU A 551 8.57 2.87 -14.77
C LEU A 551 9.86 3.23 -15.49
N LEU A 552 9.70 3.94 -16.61
CA LEU A 552 10.77 4.67 -17.27
C LEU A 552 11.03 5.97 -16.51
N THR A 553 12.22 6.12 -15.95
CA THR A 553 12.65 7.36 -15.28
C THR A 553 13.78 8.03 -16.05
N ALA A 554 13.83 9.35 -15.99
CA ALA A 554 15.04 10.09 -16.34
C ALA A 554 16.21 9.61 -15.44
N ALA A 555 17.43 9.74 -15.94
CA ALA A 555 18.63 9.22 -15.29
C ALA A 555 18.79 9.70 -13.82
N PRO A 556 19.39 8.88 -12.92
CA PRO A 556 20.01 7.58 -13.17
C PRO A 556 18.96 6.47 -13.29
N ALA A 557 19.05 5.75 -14.40
CA ALA A 557 18.24 4.59 -14.69
C ALA A 557 18.67 3.45 -13.75
N ARG A 558 17.70 2.83 -13.06
CA ARG A 558 17.98 1.75 -12.09
C ARG A 558 17.20 0.51 -12.47
N ASP A 559 17.89 -0.63 -12.41
CA ASP A 559 17.29 -1.95 -12.58
C ASP A 559 16.46 -2.36 -11.35
N LEU A 560 15.61 -3.36 -11.53
CA LEU A 560 14.87 -4.01 -10.47
C LEU A 560 15.26 -5.50 -10.39
N SER A 561 15.77 -5.92 -9.24
CA SER A 561 16.07 -7.33 -8.95
C SER A 561 15.02 -7.90 -7.99
N ILE A 562 14.41 -9.03 -8.32
CA ILE A 562 13.42 -9.71 -7.46
C ILE A 562 13.86 -11.15 -7.22
N ALA A 563 13.98 -11.57 -5.96
CA ALA A 563 14.36 -12.94 -5.60
C ALA A 563 13.25 -13.70 -4.86
N ILE A 564 12.07 -13.11 -4.75
CA ILE A 564 10.94 -13.67 -3.98
C ILE A 564 10.16 -14.67 -4.86
N PRO A 565 9.79 -15.86 -4.32
CA PRO A 565 8.87 -16.77 -4.99
C PRO A 565 7.62 -16.04 -5.48
N THR A 566 7.36 -16.08 -6.79
CA THR A 566 6.35 -15.25 -7.43
C THR A 566 5.29 -16.10 -8.15
N ALA A 567 4.02 -15.73 -7.98
CA ALA A 567 2.91 -16.18 -8.82
C ALA A 567 2.31 -14.98 -9.55
N ASN A 568 2.39 -14.97 -10.88
CA ASN A 568 1.84 -13.89 -11.71
C ASN A 568 0.51 -14.30 -12.35
N ASN A 569 -0.57 -13.68 -11.89
CA ASN A 569 -1.93 -13.76 -12.44
C ASN A 569 -2.34 -12.51 -13.21
N GLY A 570 -1.65 -11.38 -12.99
CA GLY A 570 -1.96 -10.08 -13.58
C GLY A 570 -0.89 -9.61 -14.57
N THR A 571 -0.70 -8.30 -14.68
CA THR A 571 0.25 -7.72 -15.65
C THR A 571 1.58 -7.39 -14.98
N ILE A 572 2.68 -7.77 -15.63
CA ILE A 572 4.01 -7.19 -15.39
C ILE A 572 4.38 -6.36 -16.61
N ASN A 573 4.48 -5.05 -16.42
CA ASN A 573 4.76 -4.08 -17.45
C ASN A 573 6.13 -3.45 -17.25
N VAL A 574 7.06 -3.63 -18.19
CA VAL A 574 8.40 -3.07 -18.14
C VAL A 574 8.53 -1.98 -19.19
N GLN A 575 8.57 -0.73 -18.73
CA GLN A 575 8.61 0.45 -19.61
C GLN A 575 10.03 0.94 -19.87
N GLY A 576 10.99 0.62 -18.99
CA GLY A 576 12.40 1.00 -19.17
C GLY A 576 13.32 0.30 -18.19
N ASN A 577 14.60 0.19 -18.57
CA ASN A 577 15.64 -0.56 -17.85
C ASN A 577 15.30 -2.05 -17.71
N THR A 578 16.03 -2.75 -16.84
CA THR A 578 15.89 -4.18 -16.65
C THR A 578 15.09 -4.51 -15.39
N VAL A 579 14.22 -5.52 -15.50
CA VAL A 579 13.71 -6.29 -14.36
C VAL A 579 14.27 -7.71 -14.46
N SER A 580 14.84 -8.22 -13.38
CA SER A 580 15.35 -9.59 -13.32
C SER A 580 14.76 -10.35 -12.14
N TRP A 581 14.22 -11.54 -12.39
CA TRP A 581 13.93 -12.51 -11.34
C TRP A 581 15.16 -13.40 -11.13
N ASN A 582 15.63 -13.48 -9.88
CA ASN A 582 16.90 -14.08 -9.51
C ASN A 582 16.70 -15.21 -8.51
N SER A 583 17.10 -16.44 -8.86
CA SER A 583 17.13 -17.59 -7.95
C SER A 583 15.80 -17.88 -7.24
N ALA A 584 14.69 -17.58 -7.91
CA ALA A 584 13.34 -17.66 -7.34
C ALA A 584 12.45 -18.65 -8.13
N PRO A 585 11.61 -19.42 -7.44
CA PRO A 585 10.48 -20.09 -8.08
C PRO A 585 9.54 -19.06 -8.72
N PHE A 586 9.13 -19.30 -9.96
CA PHE A 586 8.25 -18.41 -10.71
C PHE A 586 7.11 -19.20 -11.37
N THR A 587 5.88 -18.86 -11.01
CA THR A 587 4.67 -19.41 -11.63
C THR A 587 4.03 -18.35 -12.53
N ALA A 588 4.03 -18.59 -13.83
CA ALA A 588 3.33 -17.77 -14.81
C ALA A 588 1.94 -18.35 -15.08
N ASN A 589 0.90 -17.81 -14.46
CA ASN A 589 -0.44 -18.35 -14.66
C ASN A 589 -1.02 -17.87 -16.00
N ASN A 590 -2.00 -18.60 -16.54
CA ASN A 590 -2.54 -18.38 -17.88
C ASN A 590 -3.16 -16.98 -18.10
N THR A 591 -3.56 -16.30 -17.03
CA THR A 591 -4.07 -14.92 -17.08
C THR A 591 -2.95 -13.88 -17.01
N GLY A 592 -1.76 -14.27 -16.56
CA GLY A 592 -0.62 -13.39 -16.38
C GLY A 592 -0.10 -12.86 -17.72
N GLN A 593 0.20 -11.56 -17.78
CA GLN A 593 0.72 -10.86 -18.96
C GLN A 593 2.11 -10.27 -18.67
N PHE A 594 2.99 -10.32 -19.67
CA PHE A 594 4.34 -9.77 -19.66
C PHE A 594 4.49 -8.80 -20.83
N ASN A 595 4.57 -7.51 -20.54
CA ASN A 595 4.72 -6.47 -21.56
C ASN A 595 6.09 -5.81 -21.41
N VAL A 596 6.95 -5.96 -22.41
CA VAL A 596 8.31 -5.42 -22.40
C VAL A 596 8.43 -4.40 -23.54
N SER A 597 8.63 -3.14 -23.16
CA SER A 597 8.74 -2.02 -24.09
C SER A 597 10.10 -2.00 -24.81
N SER A 598 10.18 -1.25 -25.92
CA SER A 598 11.46 -1.03 -26.60
C SER A 598 12.48 -0.38 -25.66
N GLY A 599 13.72 -0.89 -25.67
CA GLY A 599 14.79 -0.44 -24.77
C GLY A 599 14.70 -0.97 -23.33
N ALA A 600 13.68 -1.77 -22.99
CA ALA A 600 13.53 -2.41 -21.68
C ALA A 600 13.93 -3.89 -21.69
N GLY A 601 14.23 -4.43 -20.51
CA GLY A 601 14.65 -5.81 -20.29
C GLY A 601 13.81 -6.54 -19.24
N PHE A 602 13.45 -7.79 -19.50
CA PHE A 602 12.90 -8.73 -18.52
C PHE A 602 13.70 -10.03 -18.61
N PHE A 603 14.29 -10.47 -17.50
CA PHE A 603 15.08 -11.71 -17.50
C PHE A 603 14.76 -12.64 -16.33
N PHE A 604 14.82 -13.95 -16.60
CA PHE A 604 14.88 -14.96 -15.55
C PHE A 604 16.32 -15.47 -15.41
N ARG A 605 16.80 -15.48 -14.16
CA ARG A 605 18.16 -15.85 -13.79
C ARG A 605 18.13 -16.91 -12.71
N ASN A 606 18.59 -18.13 -13.01
CA ASN A 606 18.67 -19.23 -12.04
C ASN A 606 17.30 -19.56 -11.43
N CYS A 607 16.22 -19.34 -12.17
CA CYS A 607 14.85 -19.56 -11.70
C CYS A 607 14.38 -20.99 -11.97
N SER A 608 13.40 -21.41 -11.17
CA SER A 608 12.57 -22.57 -11.46
C SER A 608 11.19 -22.11 -11.92
N ILE A 609 10.84 -22.37 -13.18
CA ILE A 609 9.72 -21.70 -13.86
C ILE A 609 8.68 -22.73 -14.29
N LYS A 610 7.40 -22.33 -14.31
CA LYS A 610 6.29 -23.12 -14.85
C LYS A 610 5.13 -22.26 -15.35
N GLY A 611 4.25 -22.85 -16.15
CA GLY A 611 2.98 -22.26 -16.60
C GLY A 611 3.05 -21.68 -18.00
N THR A 612 2.38 -20.55 -18.26
CA THR A 612 2.32 -19.91 -19.58
C THR A 612 2.79 -18.46 -19.52
N LEU A 613 3.84 -18.13 -20.28
CA LEU A 613 4.29 -16.76 -20.47
C LEU A 613 3.49 -16.12 -21.61
N ASN A 614 2.50 -15.28 -21.29
CA ASN A 614 1.73 -14.52 -22.29
C ASN A 614 2.14 -13.06 -22.33
N GLY A 615 2.10 -12.42 -23.50
CA GLY A 615 2.24 -10.96 -23.60
C GLY A 615 3.01 -10.52 -24.84
N THR A 616 3.65 -9.36 -24.78
CA THR A 616 4.35 -8.75 -25.92
C THR A 616 5.76 -8.33 -25.54
N ASN A 617 6.75 -8.73 -26.34
CA ASN A 617 8.14 -8.29 -26.23
C ASN A 617 8.57 -7.45 -27.44
N ASN A 618 8.73 -6.15 -27.21
CA ASN A 618 9.37 -5.20 -28.14
C ASN A 618 10.77 -4.75 -27.66
N GLY A 619 11.22 -5.27 -26.51
CA GLY A 619 12.56 -5.09 -25.94
C GLY A 619 13.30 -6.42 -25.83
N SER A 620 13.89 -6.70 -24.68
CA SER A 620 14.59 -7.96 -24.40
C SER A 620 13.86 -8.78 -23.35
N PHE A 621 13.27 -9.92 -23.72
CA PHE A 621 12.65 -10.85 -22.77
C PHE A 621 13.28 -12.24 -22.95
N GLY A 622 13.84 -12.81 -21.89
CA GLY A 622 14.47 -14.12 -22.02
C GLY A 622 15.11 -14.76 -20.78
N PHE A 623 15.83 -15.84 -21.04
CA PHE A 623 16.78 -16.47 -20.12
C PHE A 623 18.19 -15.94 -20.40
N ASP A 624 18.85 -15.37 -19.41
CA ASP A 624 20.24 -14.89 -19.51
C ASP A 624 21.19 -15.58 -18.51
N THR A 625 20.70 -16.57 -17.76
CA THR A 625 21.52 -17.57 -17.08
C THR A 625 20.84 -18.94 -17.14
N SER A 626 21.42 -19.95 -16.48
CA SER A 626 20.83 -21.29 -16.44
C SER A 626 19.48 -21.23 -15.73
N ASN A 627 18.47 -21.93 -16.25
CA ASN A 627 17.13 -21.97 -15.67
C ASN A 627 16.61 -23.42 -15.67
N ALA A 628 15.65 -23.69 -14.79
CA ALA A 628 15.02 -25.00 -14.67
C ALA A 628 13.51 -24.91 -14.79
N LEU A 629 12.88 -25.99 -15.26
CA LEU A 629 11.44 -26.14 -15.21
C LEU A 629 11.03 -26.88 -13.93
N SER A 630 10.04 -26.34 -13.21
CA SER A 630 9.36 -27.07 -12.12
C SER A 630 8.12 -27.82 -12.60
N ASP A 631 7.55 -27.38 -13.72
CA ASP A 631 6.47 -28.03 -14.45
C ASP A 631 6.51 -27.58 -15.91
N ASP A 632 5.56 -28.03 -16.72
CA ASP A 632 5.49 -27.60 -18.13
C ASP A 632 5.45 -26.08 -18.28
N LEU A 633 6.12 -25.58 -19.31
CA LEU A 633 6.23 -24.15 -19.64
C LEU A 633 5.81 -23.91 -21.09
N THR A 634 4.89 -22.97 -21.31
CA THR A 634 4.52 -22.49 -22.64
C THR A 634 4.99 -21.06 -22.86
N ILE A 635 5.73 -20.82 -23.94
CA ILE A 635 6.14 -19.52 -24.41
C ILE A 635 5.10 -19.00 -25.41
N ASN A 636 4.27 -18.06 -24.98
CA ASN A 636 3.26 -17.39 -25.79
C ASN A 636 3.51 -15.87 -25.88
N ILE A 637 4.72 -15.50 -26.28
CA ILE A 637 5.17 -14.11 -26.34
C ILE A 637 5.11 -13.59 -27.78
N ALA A 638 4.27 -12.57 -27.98
CA ALA A 638 4.17 -11.79 -29.22
C ALA A 638 5.22 -10.67 -29.28
N GLY A 639 5.15 -9.82 -30.30
CA GLY A 639 6.04 -8.67 -30.48
C GLY A 639 7.20 -8.96 -31.43
N SER A 640 7.94 -7.91 -31.79
CA SER A 640 8.98 -7.99 -32.83
C SER A 640 10.18 -8.87 -32.44
N ASN A 641 10.42 -9.05 -31.14
CA ASN A 641 11.66 -9.66 -30.63
C ASN A 641 11.47 -11.06 -30.02
N GLY A 642 10.23 -11.58 -29.96
CA GLY A 642 9.92 -12.91 -29.42
C GLY A 642 10.46 -13.17 -28.00
N PHE A 643 10.67 -14.43 -27.65
CA PHE A 643 11.36 -14.84 -26.43
C PHE A 643 12.80 -15.26 -26.74
N ASN A 644 13.75 -14.88 -25.91
CA ASN A 644 15.17 -15.05 -26.19
C ASN A 644 15.85 -15.97 -25.18
N TRP A 645 16.74 -16.82 -25.65
CA TRP A 645 17.63 -17.61 -24.83
C TRP A 645 19.06 -17.08 -25.02
N PHE A 646 19.43 -16.15 -24.15
CA PHE A 646 20.67 -15.38 -24.21
C PHE A 646 21.86 -16.10 -23.60
N ALA A 647 21.68 -16.95 -22.59
CA ALA A 647 22.78 -17.64 -21.90
C ALA A 647 22.26 -18.75 -20.98
N GLY A 648 23.21 -19.59 -20.53
CA GLY A 648 22.99 -20.64 -19.54
C GLY A 648 22.26 -21.88 -20.07
N ASP A 649 22.37 -22.97 -19.32
CA ASP A 649 21.74 -24.25 -19.66
C ASP A 649 20.26 -24.26 -19.27
N LEU A 650 19.47 -25.06 -19.98
CA LEU A 650 18.05 -25.26 -19.66
C LEU A 650 17.82 -26.68 -19.13
N GLN A 651 17.41 -26.78 -17.86
CA GLN A 651 17.05 -28.05 -17.23
C GLN A 651 15.55 -28.26 -17.32
N LEU A 652 15.10 -29.20 -18.15
CA LEU A 652 13.67 -29.47 -18.32
C LEU A 652 13.13 -30.42 -17.25
N ASN A 653 13.96 -31.21 -16.57
CA ASN A 653 13.56 -32.09 -15.46
C ASN A 653 12.39 -33.05 -15.78
N GLY A 654 12.38 -33.61 -16.98
CA GLY A 654 11.32 -34.48 -17.50
C GLY A 654 10.06 -33.73 -17.95
N LYS A 655 10.09 -32.39 -17.98
CA LYS A 655 8.97 -31.52 -18.39
C LYS A 655 9.06 -31.09 -19.84
N THR A 656 8.01 -30.41 -20.31
CA THR A 656 7.89 -29.91 -21.66
C THR A 656 8.00 -28.39 -21.71
N LEU A 657 8.88 -27.89 -22.58
CA LEU A 657 8.87 -26.50 -23.04
C LEU A 657 8.15 -26.42 -24.38
N THR A 658 7.08 -25.63 -24.47
CA THR A 658 6.32 -25.43 -25.71
C THR A 658 6.50 -24.01 -26.23
N VAL A 659 6.87 -23.86 -27.50
CA VAL A 659 6.76 -22.57 -28.23
C VAL A 659 5.42 -22.54 -28.93
N ALA A 660 4.56 -21.60 -28.58
CA ALA A 660 3.18 -21.54 -29.09
C ALA A 660 3.12 -21.19 -30.60
N PRO A 661 2.00 -21.51 -31.28
CA PRO A 661 1.84 -21.18 -32.70
C PRO A 661 2.06 -19.70 -33.00
N LEU A 662 2.73 -19.40 -34.12
CA LEU A 662 3.07 -18.04 -34.57
C LEU A 662 3.97 -17.24 -33.59
N ARG A 663 4.53 -17.87 -32.56
CA ARG A 663 5.44 -17.24 -31.60
C ARG A 663 6.88 -17.63 -31.89
N THR A 664 7.80 -16.71 -31.58
CA THR A 664 9.23 -16.90 -31.87
C THR A 664 10.01 -17.16 -30.59
N MET A 665 10.84 -18.20 -30.62
CA MET A 665 11.92 -18.42 -29.65
C MET A 665 13.27 -18.28 -30.36
N ASN A 666 14.10 -17.34 -29.90
CA ASN A 666 15.43 -17.09 -30.42
C ASN A 666 16.48 -17.70 -29.52
N TYR A 667 17.41 -18.42 -30.09
CA TYR A 667 18.63 -18.86 -29.42
C TYR A 667 19.79 -18.01 -29.91
N THR A 668 20.31 -17.19 -29.00
CA THR A 668 21.28 -16.13 -29.28
C THR A 668 22.42 -16.21 -28.28
N GLY A 669 23.63 -16.60 -28.69
CA GLY A 669 24.86 -16.60 -27.87
C GLY A 669 25.60 -17.95 -27.88
N GLY A 670 26.44 -18.22 -26.87
CA GLY A 670 27.41 -19.33 -26.87
C GLY A 670 26.84 -20.74 -26.73
N ASP A 671 27.73 -21.70 -26.48
CA ASP A 671 27.40 -23.12 -26.27
C ASP A 671 26.47 -23.33 -25.07
N ARG A 672 25.44 -24.19 -25.21
CA ARG A 672 24.47 -24.50 -24.13
C ARG A 672 23.95 -25.93 -24.20
N SER A 673 23.63 -26.47 -23.04
CA SER A 673 22.98 -27.76 -22.87
C SER A 673 21.48 -27.64 -22.62
N VAL A 674 20.71 -28.58 -23.17
CA VAL A 674 19.32 -28.83 -22.76
C VAL A 674 19.27 -30.21 -22.13
N LEU A 675 18.80 -30.27 -20.88
CA LEU A 675 18.87 -31.48 -20.07
C LEU A 675 17.49 -32.04 -19.80
N ASN A 676 17.32 -33.34 -20.11
CA ASN A 676 16.27 -34.25 -19.66
C ASN A 676 14.84 -33.70 -19.80
N GLY A 677 14.19 -33.89 -20.94
CA GLY A 677 12.80 -33.47 -21.16
C GLY A 677 12.44 -33.32 -22.62
N SER A 678 11.40 -32.52 -22.90
CA SER A 678 10.93 -32.30 -24.27
C SER A 678 10.83 -30.82 -24.63
N ILE A 679 11.19 -30.48 -25.86
CA ILE A 679 10.87 -29.18 -26.47
C ILE A 679 9.89 -29.43 -27.62
N VAL A 680 8.76 -28.73 -27.62
CA VAL A 680 7.76 -28.79 -28.68
C VAL A 680 7.67 -27.41 -29.34
N ASN A 681 8.18 -27.29 -30.56
CA ASN A 681 8.06 -26.06 -31.33
C ASN A 681 6.81 -26.11 -32.22
N GLN A 682 5.76 -25.35 -31.87
CA GLN A 682 4.59 -25.12 -32.72
C GLN A 682 4.69 -23.80 -33.53
N GLY A 683 5.67 -22.96 -33.22
CA GLY A 683 5.84 -21.62 -33.77
C GLY A 683 7.10 -21.50 -34.63
N ILE A 684 7.95 -20.54 -34.30
CA ILE A 684 9.20 -20.25 -34.99
C ILE A 684 10.34 -20.43 -33.99
N PHE A 685 11.30 -21.27 -34.33
CA PHE A 685 12.52 -21.49 -33.57
C PHE A 685 13.72 -21.01 -34.39
N LEU A 686 14.46 -20.02 -33.89
CA LEU A 686 15.62 -19.47 -34.58
C LEU A 686 16.89 -19.81 -33.82
N ASN A 687 17.77 -20.58 -34.43
CA ASN A 687 19.11 -20.84 -33.91
C ASN A 687 20.15 -20.04 -34.70
N THR A 688 20.76 -19.05 -34.03
CA THR A 688 21.64 -18.05 -34.64
C THR A 688 23.09 -18.09 -34.17
N ALA A 689 23.42 -18.92 -33.18
CA ALA A 689 24.77 -19.06 -32.64
C ALA A 689 24.87 -20.30 -31.75
N GLY A 690 26.09 -20.67 -31.34
CA GLY A 690 26.33 -21.61 -30.24
C GLY A 690 26.06 -23.09 -30.53
N THR A 691 26.82 -23.97 -29.87
CA THR A 691 26.58 -25.41 -29.91
C THR A 691 25.46 -25.80 -28.94
N TRP A 692 24.51 -26.56 -29.44
CA TRP A 692 23.43 -27.16 -28.68
C TRP A 692 23.79 -28.58 -28.28
N TYR A 693 23.89 -28.84 -27.00
CA TYR A 693 24.11 -30.19 -26.53
C TYR A 693 22.81 -30.81 -26.01
N PHE A 694 22.38 -31.88 -26.69
CA PHE A 694 21.21 -32.67 -26.33
C PHE A 694 21.62 -33.68 -25.26
N GLN A 695 20.97 -33.63 -24.10
CA GLN A 695 21.25 -34.51 -22.96
C GLN A 695 19.95 -35.15 -22.44
N GLY A 696 19.46 -36.19 -23.09
CA GLY A 696 18.13 -36.76 -22.84
C GLY A 696 16.98 -35.86 -23.32
N LEU A 697 17.16 -35.17 -24.45
CA LEU A 697 16.19 -34.26 -25.03
C LEU A 697 15.43 -34.90 -26.21
N ASN A 698 14.10 -34.84 -26.15
CA ASN A 698 13.21 -35.04 -27.29
C ASN A 698 12.76 -33.68 -27.84
N PHE A 699 13.21 -33.32 -29.03
CA PHE A 699 12.79 -32.10 -29.72
C PHE A 699 11.79 -32.45 -30.82
N THR A 700 10.59 -31.89 -30.76
CA THR A 700 9.55 -32.03 -31.79
C THR A 700 9.31 -30.68 -32.46
N ASN A 701 9.68 -30.58 -33.74
CA ASN A 701 9.42 -29.42 -34.59
C ASN A 701 8.14 -29.62 -35.41
N ASN A 702 7.06 -28.93 -35.07
CA ASN A 702 5.84 -28.87 -35.87
C ASN A 702 5.69 -27.54 -36.63
N GLY A 703 6.40 -26.49 -36.19
CA GLY A 703 6.43 -25.18 -36.83
C GLY A 703 7.64 -25.01 -37.75
N SER A 704 8.28 -23.83 -37.72
CA SER A 704 9.52 -23.54 -38.45
C SER A 704 10.72 -23.56 -37.51
N PHE A 705 11.80 -24.21 -37.92
CA PHE A 705 13.09 -24.22 -37.26
C PHE A 705 14.15 -23.73 -38.25
N THR A 706 14.75 -22.58 -38.00
CA THR A 706 15.87 -22.07 -38.82
C THR A 706 17.18 -22.29 -38.09
N PHE A 707 18.10 -23.03 -38.71
CA PHE A 707 19.42 -23.32 -38.21
C PHE A 707 20.47 -22.55 -39.03
N SER A 708 20.98 -21.43 -38.51
CA SER A 708 21.88 -20.54 -39.28
C SER A 708 23.34 -20.57 -38.82
N SER A 709 23.58 -20.98 -37.57
CA SER A 709 24.92 -21.05 -36.98
C SER A 709 24.97 -22.05 -35.84
N GLY A 710 26.18 -22.34 -35.35
CA GLY A 710 26.39 -23.30 -34.27
C GLY A 710 26.40 -24.76 -34.73
N SER A 711 26.22 -25.68 -33.78
CA SER A 711 26.18 -27.12 -34.01
C SER A 711 25.08 -27.76 -33.15
N MET A 712 24.52 -28.89 -33.56
CA MET A 712 23.59 -29.70 -32.74
C MET A 712 24.25 -31.04 -32.40
N ASN A 713 24.65 -31.21 -31.14
CA ASN A 713 25.42 -32.35 -30.68
C ASN A 713 24.55 -33.32 -29.88
N ASN A 714 24.58 -34.59 -30.27
CA ASN A 714 24.08 -35.71 -29.46
C ASN A 714 25.10 -36.05 -28.36
N TRP A 715 24.86 -35.61 -27.13
CA TRP A 715 25.86 -35.73 -26.07
C TRP A 715 25.63 -36.96 -25.18
N THR A 716 24.60 -36.92 -24.33
CA THR A 716 24.31 -37.98 -23.35
C THR A 716 22.83 -38.32 -23.35
N GLY A 717 22.47 -39.48 -22.80
CA GLY A 717 21.08 -39.96 -22.77
C GLY A 717 20.52 -40.30 -24.14
N THR A 718 19.21 -40.54 -24.21
CA THR A 718 18.49 -40.81 -25.46
C THR A 718 17.97 -39.49 -26.02
N ASN A 719 18.46 -39.11 -27.20
CA ASN A 719 18.10 -37.85 -27.87
C ASN A 719 17.41 -38.13 -29.20
N LEU A 720 16.43 -37.29 -29.53
CA LEU A 720 15.70 -37.38 -30.79
C LEU A 720 15.28 -36.00 -31.27
N PHE A 721 15.47 -35.74 -32.56
CA PHE A 721 14.87 -34.61 -33.25
C PHE A 721 13.81 -35.11 -34.25
N THR A 722 12.54 -34.79 -33.99
CA THR A 722 11.42 -35.14 -34.88
C THR A 722 10.98 -33.88 -35.62
N ASN A 723 11.09 -33.88 -36.95
CA ASN A 723 10.64 -32.79 -37.79
C ASN A 723 9.34 -33.14 -38.50
N ASN A 724 8.23 -32.54 -38.08
CA ASN A 724 6.94 -32.59 -38.76
C ASN A 724 6.63 -31.28 -39.52
N GLY A 725 7.29 -30.18 -39.15
CA GLY A 725 7.16 -28.87 -39.79
C GLY A 725 8.26 -28.61 -40.81
N SER A 726 8.82 -27.40 -40.78
CA SER A 726 9.95 -27.01 -41.62
C SER A 726 11.22 -26.84 -40.79
N PHE A 727 12.28 -27.53 -41.19
CA PHE A 727 13.65 -27.29 -40.78
C PHE A 727 14.41 -26.69 -41.96
N ILE A 728 15.07 -25.55 -41.75
CA ILE A 728 15.86 -24.87 -42.78
C ILE A 728 17.24 -24.56 -42.23
N LYS A 729 18.27 -25.16 -42.83
CA LYS A 729 19.67 -24.81 -42.60
C LYS A 729 20.10 -23.71 -43.57
N THR A 730 20.54 -22.58 -43.03
CA THR A 730 21.04 -21.41 -43.78
C THR A 730 22.52 -21.13 -43.47
N GLY A 731 23.16 -20.26 -44.25
CA GLY A 731 24.56 -19.87 -44.10
C GLY A 731 25.56 -20.85 -44.73
N ASN A 732 26.64 -20.34 -45.33
CA ASN A 732 27.53 -21.14 -46.19
C ASN A 732 28.49 -22.10 -45.46
N ASN A 733 28.58 -22.04 -44.13
CA ASN A 733 29.52 -22.86 -43.37
C ASN A 733 28.97 -24.27 -43.14
N SER A 734 29.88 -25.25 -43.18
CA SER A 734 29.63 -26.60 -42.66
C SER A 734 29.42 -26.56 -41.15
N ARG A 735 28.36 -27.20 -40.66
CA ARG A 735 27.98 -27.21 -39.24
C ARG A 735 27.85 -28.64 -38.72
N GLY A 736 28.17 -28.84 -37.44
CA GLY A 736 28.01 -30.13 -36.78
C GLY A 736 26.54 -30.41 -36.48
N TYR A 737 26.06 -31.61 -36.79
CA TYR A 737 24.70 -32.06 -36.50
C TYR A 737 24.74 -33.56 -36.29
N SER A 738 24.72 -34.03 -35.05
CA SER A 738 24.83 -35.45 -34.72
C SER A 738 23.60 -36.02 -34.01
N VAL A 739 22.52 -35.25 -33.92
CA VAL A 739 21.27 -35.68 -33.27
C VAL A 739 20.49 -36.65 -34.17
N PRO A 740 20.11 -37.84 -33.67
CA PRO A 740 19.23 -38.76 -34.40
C PRO A 740 17.96 -38.04 -34.84
N THR A 741 17.62 -38.16 -36.12
CA THR A 741 16.56 -37.34 -36.73
C THR A 741 15.53 -38.19 -37.44
N VAL A 742 14.26 -37.91 -37.17
CA VAL A 742 13.12 -38.41 -37.94
C VAL A 742 12.49 -37.24 -38.68
N ASN A 743 12.47 -37.30 -40.01
CA ASN A 743 11.80 -36.31 -40.85
C ASN A 743 10.47 -36.86 -41.39
N ASN A 744 9.41 -36.08 -41.16
CA ASN A 744 8.06 -36.25 -41.70
C ASN A 744 7.58 -34.97 -42.44
N GLY A 745 8.33 -33.86 -42.34
CA GLY A 745 8.00 -32.56 -42.93
C GLY A 745 9.05 -32.11 -43.96
N LEU A 746 9.31 -30.81 -44.01
CA LEU A 746 10.36 -30.23 -44.86
C LEU A 746 11.68 -30.15 -44.11
N PHE A 747 12.74 -30.75 -44.65
CA PHE A 747 14.11 -30.60 -44.17
C PHE A 747 14.99 -30.03 -45.30
N ASP A 748 15.27 -28.73 -45.28
CA ASP A 748 16.00 -28.04 -46.35
C ASP A 748 17.40 -27.61 -45.88
N VAL A 749 18.43 -28.23 -46.45
CA VAL A 749 19.81 -27.78 -46.40
C VAL A 749 20.04 -26.79 -47.53
N SER A 750 19.56 -25.57 -47.30
CA SER A 750 19.52 -24.53 -48.34
C SER A 750 20.89 -23.94 -48.66
N GLN A 751 21.81 -23.89 -47.67
CA GLN A 751 23.17 -23.36 -47.80
C GLN A 751 24.15 -24.09 -46.88
N GLY A 752 25.39 -24.28 -47.35
CA GLY A 752 26.47 -24.95 -46.62
C GLY A 752 26.18 -26.43 -46.36
N ASP A 753 26.93 -27.02 -45.42
CA ASP A 753 26.82 -28.45 -45.11
C ASP A 753 26.28 -28.72 -43.70
N ILE A 754 25.65 -29.87 -43.54
CA ILE A 754 25.36 -30.54 -42.27
C ILE A 754 26.29 -31.76 -42.17
N SER A 755 27.18 -31.75 -41.19
CA SER A 755 28.22 -32.77 -40.99
C SER A 755 28.04 -33.51 -39.66
N GLY A 756 28.38 -34.80 -39.63
CA GLY A 756 28.29 -35.64 -38.44
C GLY A 756 26.89 -36.20 -38.14
N VAL A 757 25.99 -36.25 -39.14
CA VAL A 757 24.64 -36.84 -39.01
C VAL A 757 24.77 -38.21 -38.35
N SER A 758 24.04 -38.54 -37.29
CA SER A 758 24.14 -39.87 -36.67
C SER A 758 23.28 -40.89 -37.40
N THR A 759 21.97 -40.73 -37.28
CA THR A 759 20.97 -41.43 -38.07
C THR A 759 19.94 -40.42 -38.56
N TYR A 760 19.59 -40.52 -39.84
CA TYR A 760 18.50 -39.74 -40.42
C TYR A 760 17.50 -40.69 -41.06
N THR A 761 16.24 -40.60 -40.62
CA THR A 761 15.15 -41.42 -41.14
C THR A 761 14.07 -40.51 -41.70
N GLN A 762 13.82 -40.59 -42.99
CA GLN A 762 12.69 -39.94 -43.63
C GLN A 762 11.55 -40.94 -43.79
N ASN A 763 10.42 -40.68 -43.13
CA ASN A 763 9.21 -41.52 -43.29
C ASN A 763 8.21 -40.90 -44.28
N ALA A 764 8.17 -39.57 -44.33
CA ALA A 764 7.31 -38.77 -45.19
C ALA A 764 7.96 -37.39 -45.43
N GLY A 765 7.27 -36.51 -46.17
CA GLY A 765 7.73 -35.14 -46.40
C GLY A 765 8.84 -35.05 -47.43
N GLN A 766 9.61 -33.96 -47.36
CA GLN A 766 10.63 -33.60 -48.35
C GLN A 766 11.96 -33.28 -47.68
N THR A 767 13.05 -33.75 -48.28
CA THR A 767 14.41 -33.34 -47.92
C THR A 767 15.06 -32.67 -49.12
N PHE A 768 15.70 -31.51 -48.92
CA PHE A 768 16.50 -30.84 -49.94
C PHE A 768 17.95 -30.71 -49.47
N VAL A 769 18.90 -31.11 -50.31
CA VAL A 769 20.33 -30.85 -50.15
C VAL A 769 20.80 -30.04 -51.36
N ARG A 770 20.82 -28.71 -51.23
CA ARG A 770 20.99 -27.78 -52.35
C ARG A 770 22.47 -27.39 -52.54
N GLY A 771 23.27 -28.30 -53.11
CA GLY A 771 24.67 -28.05 -53.49
C GLY A 771 25.70 -28.11 -52.35
N GLY A 772 25.26 -28.35 -51.12
CA GLY A 772 26.12 -28.64 -49.96
C GLY A 772 26.26 -30.15 -49.69
N GLY A 773 26.40 -30.50 -48.42
CA GLY A 773 26.51 -31.89 -47.99
C GLY A 773 25.71 -32.23 -46.74
N MET A 774 25.28 -33.49 -46.66
CA MET A 774 24.64 -34.09 -45.50
C MET A 774 25.39 -35.38 -45.14
N THR A 775 26.47 -35.26 -44.36
CA THR A 775 27.50 -36.32 -44.20
C THR A 775 27.65 -36.80 -42.76
N GLY A 776 28.19 -38.01 -42.57
CA GLY A 776 28.28 -38.70 -41.27
C GLY A 776 27.84 -40.18 -41.34
N GLY A 777 26.76 -40.50 -40.64
CA GLY A 777 26.13 -41.81 -40.49
C GLY A 777 24.92 -42.01 -41.40
N GLN A 778 24.17 -43.10 -41.23
CA GLN A 778 23.22 -43.61 -42.21
C GLN A 778 22.01 -42.68 -42.45
N ILE A 779 21.72 -42.41 -43.73
CA ILE A 779 20.47 -41.82 -44.22
C ILE A 779 19.55 -42.95 -44.71
N THR A 780 18.32 -42.98 -44.22
CA THR A 780 17.28 -43.95 -44.59
C THR A 780 16.04 -43.23 -45.08
N VAL A 781 15.60 -43.52 -46.30
CA VAL A 781 14.41 -42.96 -46.93
C VAL A 781 13.36 -44.06 -47.05
N ASN A 782 12.39 -44.06 -46.13
CA ASN A 782 11.28 -45.02 -46.11
C ASN A 782 10.08 -44.54 -46.93
N GLY A 783 9.94 -43.22 -47.13
CA GLY A 783 8.85 -42.59 -47.89
C GLY A 783 9.10 -41.08 -48.10
N GLY A 784 8.30 -40.43 -48.94
CA GLY A 784 8.47 -39.02 -49.33
C GLY A 784 9.57 -38.78 -50.37
N ASP A 785 9.96 -37.52 -50.56
CA ASP A 785 10.93 -37.10 -51.58
C ASP A 785 12.27 -36.67 -50.97
N PHE A 786 13.38 -37.08 -51.57
CA PHE A 786 14.73 -36.69 -51.20
C PHE A 786 15.45 -36.11 -52.41
N TYR A 787 15.56 -34.78 -52.46
CA TYR A 787 16.27 -34.02 -53.48
C TYR A 787 17.69 -33.75 -53.01
N ALA A 788 18.69 -34.19 -53.76
CA ALA A 788 20.06 -33.94 -53.35
C ALA A 788 21.02 -33.79 -54.53
N THR A 789 21.85 -32.76 -54.41
CA THR A 789 23.14 -32.66 -55.10
C THR A 789 24.25 -32.38 -54.10
N GLY A 790 25.48 -32.70 -54.48
CA GLY A 790 26.64 -32.58 -53.61
C GLY A 790 26.94 -33.89 -52.90
N THR A 791 27.24 -33.86 -51.60
CA THR A 791 27.77 -35.05 -50.89
C THR A 791 26.85 -35.49 -49.76
N VAL A 792 26.38 -36.73 -49.79
CA VAL A 792 25.55 -37.32 -48.74
C VAL A 792 26.23 -38.52 -48.09
N SER A 793 25.85 -38.81 -46.85
CA SER A 793 26.16 -40.05 -46.14
C SER A 793 25.73 -41.32 -46.89
N PRO A 794 26.10 -42.53 -46.41
CA PRO A 794 25.50 -43.78 -46.89
C PRO A 794 23.97 -43.65 -46.93
N LEU A 795 23.37 -43.94 -48.08
CA LEU A 795 21.97 -43.67 -48.38
C LEU A 795 21.24 -44.98 -48.70
N THR A 796 20.21 -45.29 -47.92
CA THR A 796 19.33 -46.44 -48.13
C THR A 796 17.93 -45.94 -48.44
N ASN A 797 17.42 -46.17 -49.64
CA ASN A 797 16.05 -45.90 -50.06
C ASN A 797 15.22 -47.18 -50.00
N ASN A 798 14.37 -47.32 -48.99
CA ASN A 798 13.49 -48.48 -48.80
C ASN A 798 12.12 -48.33 -49.48
N GLY A 799 11.65 -47.09 -49.68
CA GLY A 799 10.27 -46.83 -50.12
C GLY A 799 9.94 -45.40 -50.55
N GLY A 800 10.91 -44.48 -50.59
CA GLY A 800 10.70 -43.11 -51.05
C GLY A 800 11.26 -42.85 -52.44
N VAL A 801 11.28 -41.57 -52.82
CA VAL A 801 11.78 -41.09 -54.11
C VAL A 801 13.07 -40.30 -53.89
N VAL A 802 14.15 -40.68 -54.58
CA VAL A 802 15.42 -39.95 -54.56
C VAL A 802 15.59 -39.24 -55.89
N TYR A 803 15.72 -37.92 -55.87
CA TYR A 803 16.00 -37.08 -57.03
C TYR A 803 17.46 -36.63 -56.99
N VAL A 804 18.18 -36.76 -58.11
CA VAL A 804 19.57 -36.29 -58.26
C VAL A 804 19.62 -34.83 -58.76
N ASP A 805 18.73 -34.00 -58.21
CA ASP A 805 18.47 -32.60 -58.59
C ASP A 805 18.45 -31.72 -57.31
N PRO A 806 19.00 -30.49 -57.33
CA PRO A 806 18.92 -29.59 -56.18
C PRO A 806 17.54 -28.94 -55.96
N THR A 807 16.61 -29.10 -56.90
CA THR A 807 15.36 -28.35 -56.99
C THR A 807 14.19 -29.24 -57.38
N THR A 808 12.99 -28.67 -57.39
CA THR A 808 11.79 -29.33 -57.92
C THR A 808 11.68 -29.20 -59.44
N THR A 809 12.52 -28.36 -60.06
CA THR A 809 12.60 -28.14 -61.50
C THR A 809 13.72 -29.01 -62.09
N PRO A 810 13.42 -29.92 -63.02
CA PRO A 810 14.41 -30.83 -63.57
C PRO A 810 15.72 -30.14 -63.98
N ALA A 811 16.84 -30.58 -63.43
CA ALA A 811 18.17 -30.02 -63.63
C ALA A 811 19.26 -31.07 -63.43
N VAL A 812 20.24 -31.10 -64.35
CA VAL A 812 21.36 -32.05 -64.24
C VAL A 812 22.24 -31.76 -63.02
N GLY A 813 22.41 -32.76 -62.16
CA GLY A 813 23.16 -32.72 -60.91
C GLY A 813 24.12 -33.88 -60.70
N THR A 814 24.86 -33.83 -59.59
CA THR A 814 25.71 -34.95 -59.15
C THR A 814 25.48 -35.19 -57.67
N LEU A 815 25.17 -36.44 -57.32
CA LEU A 815 25.01 -36.94 -55.95
C LEU A 815 26.18 -37.88 -55.60
N ASN A 816 27.02 -37.47 -54.66
CA ASN A 816 28.13 -38.24 -54.13
C ASN A 816 27.73 -38.90 -52.81
N VAL A 817 27.59 -40.22 -52.78
CA VAL A 817 27.26 -41.02 -51.60
C VAL A 817 28.55 -41.55 -50.95
N GLN A 818 28.84 -41.08 -49.73
CA GLN A 818 29.98 -41.48 -48.90
C GLN A 818 29.77 -42.86 -48.27
N GLY A 819 29.62 -43.88 -49.11
CA GLY A 819 29.38 -45.25 -48.68
C GLY A 819 28.71 -46.03 -49.80
N ARG A 820 27.79 -46.91 -49.43
CA ARG A 820 26.96 -47.66 -50.38
C ARG A 820 25.63 -46.94 -50.56
N PHE A 821 25.24 -46.69 -51.81
CA PHE A 821 23.84 -46.41 -52.14
C PHE A 821 23.06 -47.73 -52.24
N ILE A 822 21.96 -47.86 -51.49
CA ILE A 822 21.08 -49.03 -51.51
C ILE A 822 19.66 -48.54 -51.84
N GLN A 823 19.05 -49.05 -52.90
CA GLN A 823 17.64 -48.87 -53.21
C GLN A 823 16.97 -50.24 -53.16
N GLY A 824 15.95 -50.36 -52.32
CA GLY A 824 15.11 -51.56 -52.18
C GLY A 824 13.97 -51.60 -53.20
N PRO A 825 13.19 -52.69 -53.24
CA PRO A 825 12.12 -52.89 -54.24
C PRO A 825 11.03 -51.82 -54.24
N GLY A 826 10.77 -51.16 -53.10
CA GLY A 826 9.77 -50.10 -52.98
C GLY A 826 10.31 -48.69 -53.29
N GLY A 827 11.63 -48.52 -53.46
CA GLY A 827 12.23 -47.22 -53.72
C GLY A 827 12.21 -46.82 -55.20
N MET A 828 12.18 -45.51 -55.45
CA MET A 828 12.33 -44.91 -56.78
C MET A 828 13.55 -43.98 -56.83
N LEU A 829 14.32 -44.05 -57.91
CA LEU A 829 15.42 -43.12 -58.22
C LEU A 829 15.05 -42.35 -59.48
N VAL A 830 15.08 -41.02 -59.41
CA VAL A 830 14.79 -40.10 -60.50
C VAL A 830 16.08 -39.42 -60.92
N VAL A 831 16.37 -39.48 -62.22
CA VAL A 831 17.58 -38.91 -62.84
C VAL A 831 17.21 -38.06 -64.05
N ASP A 832 17.87 -36.93 -64.20
CA ASP A 832 17.69 -36.00 -65.30
C ASP A 832 18.73 -36.24 -66.40
N ILE A 833 18.28 -36.19 -67.64
CA ILE A 833 19.12 -36.32 -68.83
C ILE A 833 19.01 -35.01 -69.60
N GLY A 834 20.03 -34.16 -69.51
CA GLY A 834 20.10 -32.88 -70.20
C GLY A 834 20.52 -32.97 -71.67
N SER A 835 21.43 -33.88 -72.01
CA SER A 835 21.87 -34.18 -73.38
C SER A 835 22.57 -35.54 -73.42
N THR A 836 23.09 -35.95 -74.58
CA THR A 836 23.94 -37.16 -74.70
C THR A 836 25.21 -37.12 -73.85
N THR A 837 25.65 -35.93 -73.40
CA THR A 837 26.86 -35.72 -72.60
C THR A 837 26.60 -35.12 -71.22
N SER A 838 25.35 -34.81 -70.89
CA SER A 838 24.96 -34.18 -69.62
C SER A 838 23.78 -34.93 -69.05
N ALA A 839 24.00 -35.64 -67.95
CA ALA A 839 22.98 -36.38 -67.22
C ALA A 839 23.37 -36.41 -65.74
N ASP A 840 22.39 -36.71 -64.89
CA ASP A 840 22.59 -36.90 -63.47
C ASP A 840 23.60 -38.00 -63.20
N VAL A 841 24.46 -37.75 -62.22
CA VAL A 841 25.49 -38.69 -61.80
C VAL A 841 25.27 -39.07 -60.35
N ILE A 842 25.13 -40.37 -60.09
CA ILE A 842 25.25 -40.91 -58.74
C ILE A 842 26.61 -41.61 -58.57
N SER A 843 27.46 -41.03 -57.73
CA SER A 843 28.77 -41.56 -57.37
C SER A 843 28.69 -42.20 -55.98
N SER A 844 29.17 -43.42 -55.81
CA SER A 844 29.08 -44.17 -54.54
C SER A 844 30.43 -44.81 -54.23
N GLN A 845 30.98 -44.60 -53.03
CA GLN A 845 32.30 -45.12 -52.63
C GLN A 845 32.37 -46.65 -52.57
N ASN A 846 31.22 -47.32 -52.42
CA ASN A 846 31.04 -48.77 -52.54
C ASN A 846 30.05 -49.10 -53.65
N ASN A 847 30.06 -50.36 -54.13
CA ASN A 847 29.16 -50.82 -55.19
C ASN A 847 27.68 -50.56 -54.84
N PRO A 848 26.96 -49.71 -55.59
CA PRO A 848 25.56 -49.43 -55.33
C PRO A 848 24.70 -50.69 -55.53
N SER A 849 23.60 -50.80 -54.81
CA SER A 849 22.55 -51.82 -55.01
C SER A 849 21.29 -51.11 -55.43
N VAL A 850 20.87 -51.27 -56.68
CA VAL A 850 19.65 -50.63 -57.19
C VAL A 850 18.60 -51.69 -57.50
N GLN A 851 17.47 -51.63 -56.81
CA GLN A 851 16.25 -52.42 -57.05
C GLN A 851 15.06 -51.45 -57.20
N GLY A 852 13.86 -51.94 -57.55
CA GLY A 852 12.68 -51.09 -57.71
C GLY A 852 12.70 -50.30 -59.04
N ASN A 853 12.24 -49.04 -59.00
CA ASN A 853 12.05 -48.21 -60.19
C ASN A 853 13.18 -47.20 -60.40
N ILE A 854 13.60 -47.04 -61.66
CA ILE A 854 14.41 -45.90 -62.10
C ILE A 854 13.59 -45.10 -63.10
N VAL A 855 13.47 -43.81 -62.86
CA VAL A 855 12.79 -42.86 -63.74
C VAL A 855 13.82 -41.92 -64.32
N ALA A 856 13.88 -41.83 -65.65
CA ALA A 856 14.69 -40.82 -66.31
C ALA A 856 13.78 -39.71 -66.87
N ARG A 857 14.07 -38.46 -66.52
CA ARG A 857 13.42 -37.26 -67.08
C ARG A 857 14.35 -36.66 -68.11
N VAL A 858 13.91 -36.49 -69.36
CA VAL A 858 14.75 -35.87 -70.41
C VAL A 858 14.46 -34.38 -70.46
N LEU A 859 15.47 -33.54 -70.21
CA LEU A 859 15.34 -32.09 -70.26
C LEU A 859 15.32 -31.63 -71.73
N ASN A 860 14.36 -30.76 -72.08
CA ASN A 860 14.33 -30.00 -73.33
C ASN A 860 14.70 -30.78 -74.61
N SER A 861 14.07 -31.93 -74.90
CA SER A 861 14.43 -32.66 -76.13
C SER A 861 13.25 -33.13 -76.98
N THR A 862 13.26 -32.66 -78.22
CA THR A 862 12.71 -33.30 -79.42
C THR A 862 13.60 -34.46 -79.93
N GLU A 863 14.76 -34.72 -79.32
CA GLU A 863 15.87 -35.49 -79.96
C GLU A 863 16.23 -36.82 -79.29
N VAL A 864 15.43 -37.34 -78.35
CA VAL A 864 15.81 -38.54 -77.55
C VAL A 864 14.83 -39.70 -77.74
N ARG A 865 14.32 -39.93 -78.96
CA ARG A 865 13.47 -41.11 -79.24
C ARG A 865 14.29 -42.29 -79.74
N GLY A 866 14.10 -43.47 -79.13
CA GLY A 866 14.56 -44.76 -79.67
C GLY A 866 15.92 -45.29 -79.19
N LEU A 867 16.56 -44.67 -78.20
CA LEU A 867 17.86 -45.13 -77.68
C LEU A 867 17.70 -46.02 -76.44
N ALA A 868 18.40 -47.16 -76.42
CA ALA A 868 18.48 -48.04 -75.26
C ALA A 868 19.54 -47.51 -74.28
N TYR A 869 19.18 -47.27 -73.01
CA TYR A 869 20.12 -46.83 -71.98
C TYR A 869 20.76 -48.02 -71.28
N THR A 870 22.06 -47.93 -71.00
CA THR A 870 22.78 -48.92 -70.19
C THR A 870 23.26 -48.26 -68.91
N ILE A 871 22.93 -48.86 -67.76
CA ILE A 871 23.54 -48.46 -66.48
C ILE A 871 25.01 -48.86 -66.53
N ILE A 872 25.92 -47.88 -66.52
CA ILE A 872 27.36 -48.12 -66.51
C ILE A 872 27.81 -48.16 -65.05
N THR A 873 28.26 -49.32 -64.57
CA THR A 873 28.91 -49.46 -63.26
C THR A 873 30.40 -49.75 -63.45
N GLY A 874 31.28 -49.00 -62.78
CA GLY A 874 32.72 -49.20 -62.87
C GLY A 874 33.48 -48.55 -61.72
N THR A 875 34.59 -49.16 -61.28
CA THR A 875 35.53 -48.54 -60.34
C THR A 875 36.45 -47.60 -61.11
N GLY A 876 36.39 -46.29 -60.82
CA GLY A 876 37.29 -45.29 -61.40
C GLY A 876 36.76 -44.53 -62.62
N PHE A 877 35.48 -44.61 -62.94
CA PHE A 877 34.81 -43.74 -63.92
C PHE A 877 33.73 -42.91 -63.26
N THR A 878 33.52 -41.68 -63.76
CA THR A 878 32.30 -40.90 -63.60
C THR A 878 31.16 -41.71 -64.24
N PRO A 879 30.22 -42.31 -63.49
CA PRO A 879 29.12 -43.04 -64.12
C PRO A 879 28.15 -42.02 -64.72
N ALA A 880 28.15 -41.92 -66.06
CA ALA A 880 27.18 -41.14 -66.82
C ALA A 880 26.14 -42.08 -67.46
N PHE A 881 24.89 -41.65 -67.57
CA PHE A 881 23.90 -42.29 -68.44
C PHE A 881 24.29 -42.01 -69.90
N ALA A 882 25.21 -42.79 -70.45
CA ALA A 882 25.65 -42.61 -71.83
C ALA A 882 24.68 -43.31 -72.81
N SER A 883 24.32 -42.61 -73.89
CA SER A 883 23.70 -43.25 -75.05
C SER A 883 24.69 -44.24 -75.69
N PRO A 884 24.25 -45.36 -76.28
CA PRO A 884 25.16 -46.31 -76.92
C PRO A 884 25.83 -45.69 -78.14
N GLY A 885 27.13 -45.41 -78.07
CA GLY A 885 27.90 -44.84 -79.17
C GLY A 885 29.41 -44.91 -78.95
N ILE A 886 30.00 -46.08 -79.22
CA ILE A 886 31.44 -46.39 -79.38
C ILE A 886 32.31 -46.28 -78.11
N VAL A 887 32.48 -47.42 -77.43
CA VAL A 887 33.58 -47.68 -76.48
C VAL A 887 34.81 -48.12 -77.27
N SER A 888 35.88 -47.30 -77.26
CA SER A 888 37.22 -47.67 -77.74
C SER A 888 38.06 -48.26 -76.60
N THR A 889 38.78 -49.32 -76.92
CA THR A 889 39.54 -50.25 -76.06
C THR A 889 40.65 -49.58 -75.24
N ILE A 890 40.67 -49.73 -73.90
CA ILE A 890 41.91 -49.80 -73.08
C ILE A 890 41.69 -50.69 -71.81
N GLY A 891 42.50 -51.76 -71.67
CA GLY A 891 43.10 -52.21 -70.41
C GLY A 891 42.25 -52.94 -69.32
N THR A 892 42.39 -54.27 -69.27
CA THR A 892 42.27 -55.20 -68.11
C THR A 892 41.18 -55.02 -67.03
N THR A 893 40.05 -54.38 -67.29
CA THR A 893 38.97 -54.23 -66.29
C THR A 893 37.80 -55.20 -66.57
N ARG A 894 37.48 -56.05 -65.58
CA ARG A 894 36.34 -56.99 -65.63
C ARG A 894 35.01 -56.23 -65.49
N ILE A 895 34.18 -56.28 -66.52
CA ILE A 895 32.78 -55.80 -66.52
C ILE A 895 31.91 -56.91 -65.90
N ALA A 896 31.36 -56.67 -64.71
CA ALA A 896 30.32 -57.53 -64.14
C ALA A 896 28.95 -57.02 -64.58
N ARG A 897 28.34 -57.72 -65.54
CA ARG A 897 26.95 -57.50 -65.94
C ARG A 897 26.06 -58.11 -64.85
N VAL A 898 25.54 -57.30 -63.92
CA VAL A 898 24.46 -57.71 -63.02
C VAL A 898 23.15 -57.45 -63.74
N GLN A 899 22.43 -58.49 -64.13
CA GLN A 899 21.00 -58.42 -64.44
C GLN A 899 20.23 -58.73 -63.16
N PRO A 900 19.61 -57.75 -62.49
CA PRO A 900 18.55 -58.05 -61.53
C PRO A 900 17.26 -58.30 -62.33
N SER A 901 16.64 -59.46 -62.15
CA SER A 901 15.23 -59.65 -62.50
C SER A 901 14.37 -58.63 -61.72
N GLY A 902 13.59 -57.81 -62.42
CA GLY A 902 12.57 -56.95 -61.80
C GLY A 902 12.86 -55.45 -61.73
N LEU A 903 13.86 -54.93 -62.47
CA LEU A 903 14.07 -53.48 -62.60
C LEU A 903 13.16 -52.90 -63.70
N ASN A 904 12.28 -51.96 -63.35
CA ASN A 904 11.50 -51.19 -64.34
C ASN A 904 12.17 -49.83 -64.58
N VAL A 905 12.57 -49.58 -65.82
CA VAL A 905 13.02 -48.26 -66.27
C VAL A 905 11.88 -47.61 -67.02
N VAL A 906 11.37 -46.49 -66.51
CA VAL A 906 10.30 -45.71 -67.16
C VAL A 906 10.92 -44.41 -67.69
N LEU A 907 10.79 -44.19 -69.00
CA LEU A 907 11.21 -42.97 -69.68
C LEU A 907 10.00 -42.05 -69.78
N TYR A 908 10.07 -40.88 -69.15
CA TYR A 908 9.10 -39.82 -69.36
C TYR A 908 9.68 -38.81 -70.34
N PHE A 909 9.02 -38.69 -71.49
CA PHE A 909 9.29 -37.62 -72.44
C PHE A 909 8.41 -36.44 -72.04
N VAL A 910 9.04 -35.33 -71.65
CA VAL A 910 8.31 -34.07 -71.49
C VAL A 910 7.92 -33.64 -72.91
N CYS A 911 6.62 -33.68 -73.23
CA CYS A 911 6.15 -33.24 -74.54
C CYS A 911 6.43 -31.74 -74.71
N SER A 912 6.88 -31.32 -75.90
CA SER A 912 6.77 -29.92 -76.28
C SER A 912 5.28 -29.55 -76.37
N PRO A 913 4.91 -28.28 -76.16
CA PRO A 913 3.57 -27.82 -76.55
C PRO A 913 3.27 -28.26 -77.99
N ALA A 914 2.05 -28.76 -78.21
CA ALA A 914 1.57 -29.11 -79.54
C ALA A 914 1.24 -27.82 -80.31
N ASP A 915 1.54 -27.80 -81.60
CA ASP A 915 1.07 -26.75 -82.52
C ASP A 915 -0.46 -26.79 -82.59
N ILE A 916 -1.07 -25.60 -82.56
CA ILE A 916 -2.52 -25.41 -82.69
C ILE A 916 -2.87 -25.60 -84.17
N SER A 917 -3.86 -26.44 -84.47
CA SER A 917 -4.49 -26.42 -85.79
C SER A 917 -5.43 -25.24 -85.90
N ASP A 918 -5.51 -24.61 -87.07
CA ASP A 918 -6.49 -23.56 -87.34
C ASP A 918 -7.94 -24.05 -87.05
N ASP A 919 -8.91 -23.13 -87.07
CA ASP A 919 -10.35 -23.39 -86.92
C ASP A 919 -10.92 -24.53 -87.81
N GLN A 920 -10.15 -25.01 -88.79
CA GLN A 920 -10.54 -26.04 -89.76
C GLN A 920 -9.76 -27.36 -89.58
N GLY A 921 -8.88 -27.44 -88.57
CA GLY A 921 -8.08 -28.62 -88.27
C GLY A 921 -6.84 -28.79 -89.15
N ASN A 922 -6.39 -27.73 -89.84
CA ASN A 922 -5.18 -27.76 -90.69
C ASN A 922 -3.94 -27.31 -89.92
N ILE A 923 -2.80 -27.94 -90.22
CA ILE A 923 -1.50 -27.72 -89.58
C ILE A 923 -0.65 -26.81 -90.50
N PRO A 924 0.06 -25.78 -90.02
CA PRO A 924 1.21 -25.25 -90.72
C PRO A 924 2.26 -26.37 -90.90
N PRO A 925 2.95 -26.49 -92.05
CA PRO A 925 3.68 -27.70 -92.38
C PRO A 925 4.98 -27.83 -91.56
N GLN A 926 4.92 -28.53 -90.42
CA GLN A 926 6.08 -29.23 -89.86
C GLN A 926 5.84 -30.74 -89.83
N PRO A 927 6.73 -31.57 -90.41
CA PRO A 927 6.55 -33.02 -90.43
C PRO A 927 6.92 -33.64 -89.07
N GLY A 928 5.94 -34.23 -88.37
CA GLY A 928 6.23 -35.27 -87.37
C GLY A 928 5.49 -35.23 -86.02
N VAL A 929 4.53 -34.31 -85.79
CA VAL A 929 3.82 -34.23 -84.50
C VAL A 929 2.38 -34.75 -84.63
N PRO A 930 1.91 -35.71 -83.82
CA PRO A 930 0.51 -36.15 -83.84
C PRO A 930 -0.45 -35.10 -83.25
N ASN A 931 -1.56 -34.86 -83.95
CA ASN A 931 -2.69 -34.03 -83.50
C ASN A 931 -3.34 -34.63 -82.23
N ASN A 932 -3.54 -33.83 -81.19
CA ASN A 932 -4.20 -34.24 -79.93
C ASN A 932 -5.73 -34.04 -79.94
N GLY A 933 -6.29 -33.47 -81.01
CA GLY A 933 -7.72 -33.30 -81.23
C GLY A 933 -8.33 -32.03 -80.64
N ILE A 934 -7.52 -31.07 -80.15
CA ILE A 934 -7.98 -29.80 -79.59
C ILE A 934 -7.85 -28.68 -80.64
N THR A 935 -8.95 -28.01 -80.93
CA THR A 935 -9.07 -26.92 -81.92
C THR A 935 -9.09 -25.54 -81.25
N GLU A 936 -8.86 -24.47 -82.01
CA GLU A 936 -9.06 -23.08 -81.54
C GLU A 936 -10.48 -22.85 -80.98
N GLY A 937 -11.48 -23.55 -81.52
CA GLY A 937 -12.85 -23.61 -80.99
C GLY A 937 -12.96 -24.17 -79.56
N ASP A 938 -12.12 -25.14 -79.18
CA ASP A 938 -12.07 -25.71 -77.83
C ASP A 938 -11.46 -24.73 -76.82
N TYR A 939 -10.47 -23.93 -77.25
CA TYR A 939 -9.90 -22.84 -76.44
C TYR A 939 -10.89 -21.69 -76.24
N ASN A 940 -11.61 -21.30 -77.30
CA ASN A 940 -12.70 -20.34 -77.21
C ASN A 940 -13.81 -20.81 -76.27
N ALA A 941 -14.09 -22.12 -76.21
CA ALA A 941 -15.00 -22.71 -75.24
C ALA A 941 -14.45 -22.66 -73.80
N PHE A 942 -13.16 -22.99 -73.61
CA PHE A 942 -12.47 -22.97 -72.31
C PHE A 942 -12.41 -21.58 -71.68
N PHE A 943 -12.25 -20.51 -72.48
CA PHE A 943 -12.20 -19.11 -72.02
C PHE A 943 -13.49 -18.30 -72.21
N SER A 944 -14.55 -18.91 -72.74
CA SER A 944 -15.85 -18.25 -72.83
C SER A 944 -16.39 -17.87 -71.45
N ALA A 945 -17.41 -17.00 -71.40
CA ALA A 945 -18.06 -16.54 -70.17
C ALA A 945 -18.60 -17.66 -69.26
N ASN A 946 -18.66 -18.92 -69.74
CA ASN A 946 -19.09 -20.10 -68.98
C ASN A 946 -17.93 -21.09 -68.67
N GLY A 947 -16.67 -20.73 -68.98
CA GLY A 947 -15.48 -21.55 -68.80
C GLY A 947 -14.60 -21.17 -67.60
N PHE A 948 -13.28 -21.38 -67.70
CA PHE A 948 -12.29 -21.34 -66.61
C PHE A 948 -12.27 -20.06 -65.74
N PHE A 949 -12.77 -18.93 -66.24
CA PHE A 949 -12.94 -17.68 -65.49
C PHE A 949 -14.38 -17.44 -64.97
N ALA A 950 -15.22 -18.48 -64.89
CA ALA A 950 -16.55 -18.43 -64.28
C ALA A 950 -16.46 -18.21 -62.75
N GLN A 951 -16.34 -16.93 -62.39
CA GLN A 951 -16.85 -16.26 -61.21
C GLN A 951 -17.05 -17.11 -59.93
N SER A 952 -16.01 -17.22 -59.09
CA SER A 952 -16.13 -17.05 -57.63
C SER A 952 -14.77 -16.87 -56.94
N ALA A 953 -14.33 -15.62 -56.73
CA ALA A 953 -13.54 -15.21 -55.54
C ALA A 953 -13.15 -13.73 -55.48
N LEU A 954 -13.13 -12.94 -56.57
CA LEU A 954 -12.70 -11.54 -56.51
C LEU A 954 -13.58 -10.64 -57.39
N GLY A 955 -14.38 -9.78 -56.74
CA GLY A 955 -15.39 -8.93 -57.37
C GLY A 955 -14.84 -7.81 -58.26
N LEU A 956 -14.48 -8.14 -59.49
CA LEU A 956 -14.27 -7.18 -60.59
C LEU A 956 -15.30 -7.41 -61.69
N ALA A 957 -15.86 -6.31 -62.20
CA ALA A 957 -17.02 -6.28 -63.08
C ALA A 957 -16.70 -6.76 -64.52
N ALA A 958 -17.66 -7.52 -65.06
CA ALA A 958 -17.96 -7.88 -66.45
C ALA A 958 -16.99 -7.41 -67.56
N ILE A 959 -16.26 -8.36 -68.15
CA ILE A 959 -15.85 -8.30 -69.56
C ILE A 959 -16.69 -9.34 -70.29
N ASN A 960 -17.69 -8.87 -71.02
CA ASN A 960 -18.60 -9.69 -71.80
C ASN A 960 -18.23 -9.52 -73.28
N GLY A 961 -17.40 -10.42 -73.82
CA GLY A 961 -17.01 -10.37 -75.22
C GLY A 961 -16.05 -11.51 -75.57
N THR A 962 -16.47 -12.37 -76.50
CA THR A 962 -15.56 -13.32 -77.17
C THR A 962 -14.52 -12.52 -77.95
N CYS A 963 -13.25 -12.68 -77.59
CA CYS A 963 -12.12 -12.00 -78.22
C CYS A 963 -11.60 -12.87 -79.37
N ASP A 964 -11.17 -12.23 -80.46
CA ASP A 964 -10.63 -12.86 -81.67
C ASP A 964 -9.09 -12.86 -81.58
N ILE A 965 -8.44 -13.95 -82.02
CA ILE A 965 -7.00 -14.21 -81.82
C ILE A 965 -6.21 -13.59 -82.97
N ALA A 966 -5.19 -12.78 -82.65
CA ALA A 966 -4.22 -12.31 -83.64
C ALA A 966 -3.15 -13.38 -83.87
N ASN A 967 -2.68 -13.53 -85.11
CA ASN A 967 -1.66 -14.51 -85.46
C ASN A 967 -0.28 -14.19 -84.80
N ASP A 968 0.68 -15.09 -84.99
CA ASP A 968 2.06 -15.00 -84.48
C ASP A 968 2.82 -13.70 -84.77
N GLN A 969 2.36 -12.87 -85.71
CA GLN A 969 2.98 -11.60 -86.06
C GLN A 969 2.27 -10.37 -85.45
N GLY A 970 1.19 -10.57 -84.69
CA GLY A 970 0.37 -9.50 -84.13
C GLY A 970 -0.60 -8.86 -85.14
N ASP A 971 -0.77 -9.47 -86.32
CA ASP A 971 -1.70 -9.01 -87.34
C ASP A 971 -3.10 -9.61 -87.11
N PRO A 972 -4.18 -8.81 -87.17
CA PRO A 972 -5.54 -9.34 -87.12
C PRO A 972 -5.86 -10.15 -88.39
N LEU A 973 -6.37 -11.37 -88.24
CA LEU A 973 -6.82 -12.21 -89.35
C LEU A 973 -8.03 -11.56 -90.08
N PRO A 974 -8.19 -11.77 -91.39
CA PRO A 974 -9.20 -11.07 -92.16
C PRO A 974 -10.59 -11.71 -91.98
N THR A 975 -11.45 -11.03 -91.22
CA THR A 975 -12.87 -10.66 -91.50
C THR A 975 -13.83 -10.84 -90.31
N THR A 976 -13.81 -9.91 -89.34
CA THR A 976 -15.01 -9.12 -88.98
C THR A 976 -14.58 -7.72 -88.47
N PRO A 977 -15.21 -6.63 -88.92
CA PRO A 977 -14.92 -5.29 -88.41
C PRO A 977 -15.62 -5.08 -87.05
N ASP A 978 -14.91 -4.43 -86.12
CA ASP A 978 -15.36 -3.90 -84.81
C ASP A 978 -15.07 -4.72 -83.53
N ARG A 979 -13.97 -5.49 -83.45
CA ARG A 979 -13.47 -6.01 -82.16
C ARG A 979 -12.06 -5.48 -81.83
N PRO A 980 -11.82 -4.88 -80.64
CA PRO A 980 -10.49 -4.47 -80.21
C PRO A 980 -9.61 -5.70 -79.93
N ASN A 981 -8.44 -5.78 -80.57
CA ASN A 981 -7.37 -6.69 -80.17
C ASN A 981 -6.96 -6.35 -78.72
N ASN A 982 -7.06 -7.32 -77.81
CA ASN A 982 -6.73 -7.13 -76.38
C ASN A 982 -5.22 -7.24 -76.09
N GLY A 983 -4.40 -7.44 -77.11
CA GLY A 983 -2.94 -7.51 -77.03
C GLY A 983 -2.41 -8.87 -76.58
N VAL A 984 -3.26 -9.89 -76.49
CA VAL A 984 -2.88 -11.26 -76.13
C VAL A 984 -2.70 -12.07 -77.42
N ASN A 985 -1.47 -12.50 -77.70
CA ASN A 985 -1.16 -13.33 -78.87
C ASN A 985 -1.07 -14.83 -78.51
N GLU A 986 -0.94 -15.69 -79.52
CA GLU A 986 -0.77 -17.13 -79.34
C GLU A 986 0.40 -17.48 -78.41
N GLY A 987 1.48 -16.68 -78.43
CA GLY A 987 2.60 -16.78 -77.50
C GLY A 987 2.23 -16.58 -76.03
N ASP A 988 1.31 -15.67 -75.73
CA ASP A 988 0.84 -15.40 -74.37
C ASP A 988 -0.04 -16.56 -73.84
N TYR A 989 -0.82 -17.21 -74.71
CA TYR A 989 -1.58 -18.41 -74.36
C TYR A 989 -0.70 -19.63 -74.20
N ASN A 990 0.28 -19.80 -75.09
CA ASN A 990 1.31 -20.83 -74.92
C ASN A 990 2.04 -20.65 -73.59
N LEU A 991 2.35 -19.40 -73.19
CA LEU A 991 2.93 -19.12 -71.88
C LEU A 991 1.95 -19.41 -70.72
N PHE A 992 0.68 -19.00 -70.84
CA PHE A 992 -0.34 -19.22 -69.82
C PHE A 992 -0.60 -20.71 -69.57
N PHE A 993 -0.77 -21.51 -70.63
CA PHE A 993 -1.04 -22.94 -70.50
C PHE A 993 0.19 -23.76 -70.13
N ASN A 994 1.37 -23.36 -70.59
CA ASN A 994 2.62 -23.93 -70.13
C ASN A 994 2.78 -23.72 -68.61
N LEU A 995 2.37 -22.56 -68.08
CA LEU A 995 2.34 -22.32 -66.63
C LEU A 995 1.18 -23.01 -65.91
N PHE A 996 0.01 -23.15 -66.54
CA PHE A 996 -1.22 -23.61 -65.89
C PHE A 996 -1.38 -25.15 -65.83
N PHE A 997 -0.90 -25.89 -66.83
CA PHE A 997 -1.00 -27.36 -66.88
C PHE A 997 0.27 -28.10 -66.44
N LEU A 998 1.27 -27.41 -65.88
CA LEU A 998 2.48 -28.00 -65.30
C LEU A 998 2.24 -28.93 -64.08
N GLY A 999 1.01 -29.38 -63.84
CA GLY A 999 0.63 -30.18 -62.67
C GLY A 999 -0.56 -31.12 -62.84
N CYS A 1000 -0.96 -31.49 -64.06
CA CYS A 1000 -1.91 -32.59 -64.28
C CYS A 1000 -1.32 -33.59 -65.28
N ASP A 1001 -0.63 -34.60 -64.74
CA ASP A 1001 -0.42 -35.91 -65.36
C ASP A 1001 -1.42 -36.91 -64.78
#